data_AF-B2AGD7-F1
#
_entry.id   AF-B2AGD7-F1
#
_cell.length_a   1.000
_cell.length_b   1.000
_cell.length_c   1.000
_cell.angle_alpha   90.00
_cell.angle_beta   90.00
_cell.angle_gamma   90.00
#
_symmetry.space_group_name_H-M   'P 1'
#
loop_
_entity.id
_entity.type
_entity.pdbx_description
1 polymer ?
#
loop_
_entity_poly.entity_id
_entity_poly.type
_entity_poly.pdbx_seq_one_letter_code
_entity_poly.pdbx_strand_id
1 'polypeptide(L)'
;MSLNRMSPSEQRAAYKLIFAGCEAEPDRFTSDLPVSSEVWLLYASGESFEVPRGLLLTPHHGAGIAALRAAVLRRLPALAGPAADQAGPRFLAANESHLLAQIDFFDMLRLLPLTAWWHREVRMPMAGMPWTPAARRALALSLTGDALVRWLGESVLAHVGSEAALARFKDIGYTAARTRFGGLAAPAGQALGRLVNVAAQYVALTLLGLHDDSFPPGGLMRRVAQESRKVLETLWDCVRDDHAEAAAPVAGTTAGMTAGDVAAAAAISPLWRISVNRPAEHAVFASRKTVKADAAIRVFDTGGQGVRWAVIDSGVDARHPAFFDPLKLDGPLPVRDGLIAPRLSRVVRTLDFTRLSAITSGRLPPMPKGKRGPGEAELRQRVAAIADDLSHGRIIDWSVIEPLLDISHDDPAQYVPPGGSHGTHVAGIIGAGWPSSVYLARPDPMPLPSELAESGDVSGICPRIELLDLRIFDAQGRGDEFGILGALQYVRWLNQSRDRQSVHGINLSVALRHDVRSYACGSTPVCVECDRLVASGVIVVAAAGNYGYDEAFAAEHMGAGFRGQTITDPGNARAVITVGATHRTDPYRFGISYFSSHGPTGDGRIKPDLVAPGEKITSTVPGGTLASMDGTSMAAPHVSGVAALLLSRNNELMGQPETVKTILCAAATDLGRERAFQGAGLVDALRALQRV
;
A
#
# COMPACT_ATOMS: atom_id res chain seq x y z
N MET A 1 11.57 -2.98 -22.03
CA MET A 1 12.88 -2.32 -22.21
C MET A 1 12.71 -0.85 -21.81
N SER A 2 13.53 -0.37 -20.87
CA SER A 2 13.21 0.65 -19.86
C SER A 2 14.27 1.76 -19.84
N LEU A 3 13.95 2.92 -19.25
CA LEU A 3 14.82 4.07 -18.89
C LEU A 3 16.22 3.70 -18.35
N ASN A 4 16.44 2.46 -17.93
CA ASN A 4 17.70 1.87 -17.46
C ASN A 4 18.86 1.82 -18.49
N ARG A 5 18.69 2.32 -19.72
CA ARG A 5 19.76 2.39 -20.74
C ARG A 5 20.33 3.81 -20.97
N MET A 6 19.79 4.83 -20.32
CA MET A 6 20.32 6.21 -20.39
C MET A 6 21.47 6.41 -19.39
N SER A 7 22.44 7.27 -19.72
CA SER A 7 23.44 7.68 -18.75
C SER A 7 22.80 8.45 -17.58
N PRO A 8 23.34 8.37 -16.36
CA PRO A 8 22.83 9.13 -15.22
C PRO A 8 22.76 10.66 -15.45
N SER A 9 23.60 11.19 -16.34
CA SER A 9 23.58 12.59 -16.78
C SER A 9 22.36 12.92 -17.65
N GLU A 10 22.01 12.05 -18.59
CA GLU A 10 20.84 12.23 -19.48
C GLU A 10 19.52 12.06 -18.71
N GLN A 11 19.46 11.09 -17.80
CA GLN A 11 18.31 10.95 -16.89
C GLN A 11 18.15 12.19 -16.03
N ARG A 12 19.24 12.72 -15.45
CA ARG A 12 19.20 13.94 -14.63
C ARG A 12 18.80 15.16 -15.45
N ALA A 13 19.25 15.29 -16.69
CA ALA A 13 18.82 16.37 -17.60
C ALA A 13 17.34 16.23 -17.99
N ALA A 14 16.88 15.01 -18.29
CA ALA A 14 15.47 14.70 -18.56
C ALA A 14 14.56 15.06 -17.39
N TYR A 15 14.94 14.62 -16.18
CA TYR A 15 14.23 14.98 -14.97
C TYR A 15 14.25 16.48 -14.76
N LYS A 16 15.39 17.17 -14.91
CA LYS A 16 15.43 18.63 -14.79
C LYS A 16 14.60 19.35 -15.86
N LEU A 17 14.48 18.84 -17.10
CA LEU A 17 13.58 19.40 -18.12
C LEU A 17 12.11 19.27 -17.73
N ILE A 18 11.72 18.09 -17.25
CA ILE A 18 10.37 17.83 -16.78
C ILE A 18 10.08 18.68 -15.53
N PHE A 19 10.99 18.68 -14.55
CA PHE A 19 10.84 19.42 -13.29
C PHE A 19 10.97 20.95 -13.45
N ALA A 20 11.84 21.46 -14.33
CA ALA A 20 11.94 22.90 -14.63
C ALA A 20 10.76 23.38 -15.48
N GLY A 21 10.17 22.50 -16.31
CA GLY A 21 8.83 22.70 -16.82
C GLY A 21 7.78 22.73 -15.71
N CYS A 22 8.00 22.07 -14.57
CA CYS A 22 7.04 21.98 -13.47
C CYS A 22 7.15 23.05 -12.36
N GLU A 23 8.30 23.67 -12.09
CA GLU A 23 8.44 24.60 -10.95
C GLU A 23 9.24 25.88 -11.25
N ALA A 24 8.56 27.03 -11.18
CA ALA A 24 8.88 28.22 -10.36
C ALA A 24 8.04 29.42 -10.85
N GLU A 25 7.28 30.04 -9.93
CA GLU A 25 6.40 31.22 -10.04
C GLU A 25 4.91 31.00 -10.42
N PRO A 26 4.00 31.97 -10.07
CA PRO A 26 2.54 31.79 -10.03
C PRO A 26 1.87 31.41 -11.36
N ASP A 27 2.55 31.61 -12.49
CA ASP A 27 2.10 31.21 -13.81
C ASP A 27 2.56 29.78 -14.13
N ARG A 28 1.89 28.84 -13.48
CA ARG A 28 2.16 27.39 -13.44
C ARG A 28 2.07 26.72 -14.83
N PHE A 29 3.20 26.25 -15.35
CA PHE A 29 3.26 25.59 -16.67
C PHE A 29 2.72 24.13 -16.67
N THR A 30 2.78 23.38 -15.55
CA THR A 30 2.25 21.99 -15.49
C THR A 30 1.29 21.69 -14.34
N SER A 31 1.13 22.55 -13.33
CA SER A 31 0.08 22.35 -12.31
C SER A 31 -1.33 22.63 -12.83
N ASP A 32 -1.43 23.26 -13.99
CA ASP A 32 -2.69 23.39 -14.71
C ASP A 32 -2.81 22.42 -15.90
N LEU A 33 -1.73 21.76 -16.35
CA LEU A 33 -1.88 20.73 -17.38
C LEU A 33 -2.61 19.52 -16.77
N PRO A 34 -3.66 19.01 -17.42
CA PRO A 34 -4.43 17.87 -16.94
C PRO A 34 -3.65 16.55 -17.07
N VAL A 35 -2.35 16.58 -17.41
CA VAL A 35 -1.50 15.40 -17.66
C VAL A 35 -0.40 15.35 -16.61
N SER A 36 -0.37 14.28 -15.80
CA SER A 36 0.70 14.10 -14.81
C SER A 36 2.07 13.91 -15.46
N SER A 37 3.14 14.36 -14.79
CA SER A 37 4.53 14.23 -15.26
C SER A 37 4.95 12.78 -15.54
N GLU A 38 4.37 11.82 -14.82
CA GLU A 38 4.59 10.38 -15.01
C GLU A 38 4.09 9.88 -16.38
N VAL A 39 3.04 10.50 -16.94
CA VAL A 39 2.52 10.13 -18.27
C VAL A 39 3.50 10.55 -19.37
N TRP A 40 4.10 11.74 -19.24
CA TRP A 40 5.15 12.21 -20.16
C TRP A 40 6.37 11.28 -20.15
N LEU A 41 6.78 10.84 -18.96
CA LEU A 41 7.86 9.86 -18.78
C LEU A 41 7.50 8.49 -19.34
N LEU A 42 6.25 8.04 -19.17
CA LEU A 42 5.79 6.74 -19.66
C LEU A 42 5.99 6.61 -21.17
N TYR A 43 5.60 7.61 -21.95
CA TYR A 43 5.79 7.58 -23.40
C TYR A 43 7.25 7.80 -23.81
N ALA A 44 8.00 8.64 -23.09
CA ALA A 44 9.43 8.84 -23.34
C ALA A 44 10.29 7.60 -23.03
N SER A 45 9.83 6.71 -22.14
CA SER A 45 10.54 5.51 -21.69
C SER A 45 10.47 4.30 -22.64
N GLY A 46 9.70 4.39 -23.74
CA GLY A 46 9.44 3.29 -24.67
C GLY A 46 10.01 3.50 -26.07
N GLU A 47 9.99 2.44 -26.90
CA GLU A 47 10.54 2.45 -28.27
C GLU A 47 9.83 3.45 -29.22
N SER A 48 8.62 3.95 -28.90
CA SER A 48 7.90 5.00 -29.66
C SER A 48 6.72 5.62 -28.89
N PHE A 49 6.46 6.92 -29.13
CA PHE A 49 5.27 7.66 -28.68
C PHE A 49 3.96 7.22 -29.35
N GLU A 50 4.04 6.44 -30.43
CA GLU A 50 2.88 5.89 -31.16
C GLU A 50 2.38 4.56 -30.57
N VAL A 51 3.12 3.96 -29.64
CA VAL A 51 2.71 2.73 -28.97
C VAL A 51 1.65 3.07 -27.92
N PRO A 52 0.44 2.51 -28.01
CA PRO A 52 -0.59 2.79 -27.01
C PRO A 52 -0.21 2.29 -25.61
N ARG A 53 -0.51 3.11 -24.59
CA ARG A 53 -0.27 2.84 -23.17
C ARG A 53 -1.56 3.00 -22.38
N GLY A 54 -1.66 2.28 -21.27
CA GLY A 54 -2.79 2.38 -20.36
C GLY A 54 -2.74 3.68 -19.57
N LEU A 55 -3.73 4.54 -19.76
CA LEU A 55 -3.91 5.78 -19.02
C LEU A 55 -5.24 5.76 -18.26
N LEU A 56 -5.23 6.30 -17.04
CA LEU A 56 -6.43 6.53 -16.24
C LEU A 56 -6.91 7.96 -16.45
N LEU A 57 -8.14 8.11 -16.95
CA LEU A 57 -8.84 9.37 -17.14
C LEU A 57 -9.81 9.58 -15.96
N THR A 58 -9.56 10.63 -15.18
CA THR A 58 -10.38 11.00 -14.03
C THR A 58 -11.42 12.04 -14.45
N PRO A 59 -12.73 11.79 -14.24
CA PRO A 59 -13.78 12.74 -14.57
C PRO A 59 -13.75 13.98 -13.67
N HIS A 60 -14.19 15.11 -14.21
CA HIS A 60 -14.52 16.28 -13.40
C HIS A 60 -15.76 15.99 -12.55
N HIS A 61 -15.75 16.45 -11.29
CA HIS A 61 -16.78 16.14 -10.29
C HIS A 61 -18.21 16.49 -10.76
N GLY A 62 -18.37 17.55 -11.55
CA GLY A 62 -19.66 17.98 -12.10
C GLY A 62 -20.12 17.27 -13.39
N ALA A 63 -19.27 16.44 -14.02
CA ALA A 63 -19.60 15.76 -15.29
C ALA A 63 -19.84 14.25 -15.11
N GLY A 64 -19.10 13.59 -14.22
CA GLY A 64 -19.19 12.14 -14.00
C GLY A 64 -18.65 11.29 -15.17
N ILE A 65 -18.64 9.97 -14.99
CA ILE A 65 -17.98 9.02 -15.92
C ILE A 65 -18.71 8.87 -17.24
N ALA A 66 -20.04 8.83 -17.22
CA ALA A 66 -20.83 8.68 -18.43
C ALA A 66 -20.61 9.85 -19.40
N ALA A 67 -20.60 11.09 -18.87
CA ALA A 67 -20.33 12.28 -19.67
C ALA A 67 -18.87 12.33 -20.17
N LEU A 68 -17.91 11.96 -19.31
CA LEU A 68 -16.51 11.83 -19.72
C LEU A 68 -16.35 10.79 -20.84
N ARG A 69 -16.99 9.62 -20.72
CA ARG A 69 -16.92 8.55 -21.72
C ARG A 69 -17.48 9.01 -23.06
N ALA A 70 -18.64 9.68 -23.05
CA ALA A 70 -19.24 10.23 -24.26
C ALA A 70 -18.34 11.30 -24.91
N ALA A 71 -17.73 12.17 -24.10
CA ALA A 71 -16.82 13.20 -24.60
C ALA A 71 -15.54 12.61 -25.21
N VAL A 72 -14.96 11.59 -24.57
CA VAL A 72 -13.79 10.86 -25.09
C VAL A 72 -14.12 10.17 -26.41
N LEU A 73 -15.26 9.49 -26.52
CA LEU A 73 -15.67 8.79 -27.75
C LEU A 73 -16.00 9.74 -28.91
N ARG A 74 -16.47 10.97 -28.63
CA ARG A 74 -16.64 11.99 -29.69
C ARG A 74 -15.31 12.43 -30.30
N ARG A 75 -14.28 12.60 -29.47
CA ARG A 75 -12.94 13.02 -29.92
C ARG A 75 -12.12 11.85 -30.48
N LEU A 76 -12.33 10.65 -29.95
CA LEU A 76 -11.64 9.42 -30.34
C LEU A 76 -12.66 8.30 -30.68
N PRO A 77 -13.40 8.41 -31.79
CA PRO A 77 -14.45 7.45 -32.16
C PRO A 77 -13.92 6.03 -32.39
N ALA A 78 -12.62 5.91 -32.71
CA ALA A 78 -11.93 4.63 -32.85
C ALA A 78 -11.95 3.77 -31.56
N LEU A 79 -12.24 4.37 -30.39
CA LEU A 79 -12.32 3.66 -29.11
C LEU A 79 -13.70 3.04 -28.81
N ALA A 80 -14.69 3.18 -29.70
CA ALA A 80 -16.07 2.74 -29.49
C ALA A 80 -16.33 1.24 -29.79
N GLY A 81 -15.37 0.52 -30.36
CA GLY A 81 -15.54 -0.88 -30.77
C GLY A 81 -15.69 -1.87 -29.59
N PRO A 82 -16.32 -3.05 -29.81
CA PRO A 82 -16.50 -4.04 -28.75
C PRO A 82 -15.14 -4.56 -28.26
N ALA A 83 -15.00 -4.65 -26.93
CA ALA A 83 -13.93 -5.40 -26.28
C ALA A 83 -14.24 -6.91 -26.44
N ALA A 84 -13.99 -7.46 -27.63
CA ALA A 84 -13.87 -8.91 -27.76
C ALA A 84 -12.55 -9.35 -27.10
N ASP A 85 -12.50 -10.59 -26.60
CA ASP A 85 -11.53 -11.16 -25.63
C ASP A 85 -10.02 -11.11 -25.98
N GLN A 86 -9.62 -10.33 -26.99
CA GLN A 86 -8.26 -9.86 -27.25
C GLN A 86 -8.29 -8.44 -27.83
N ALA A 87 -8.75 -7.45 -27.04
CA ALA A 87 -8.85 -6.06 -27.48
C ALA A 87 -7.53 -5.59 -28.13
N GLY A 88 -7.63 -5.03 -29.34
CA GLY A 88 -6.48 -4.50 -30.08
C GLY A 88 -5.73 -3.39 -29.30
N PRO A 89 -4.70 -2.76 -29.91
CA PRO A 89 -3.80 -1.87 -29.18
C PRO A 89 -4.49 -0.62 -28.60
N ARG A 90 -5.73 -0.28 -28.99
CA ARG A 90 -6.48 0.87 -28.45
C ARG A 90 -7.87 0.47 -27.98
N PHE A 91 -8.22 0.82 -26.73
CA PHE A 91 -9.53 0.53 -26.14
C PHE A 91 -9.90 1.52 -25.04
N LEU A 92 -11.19 1.55 -24.66
CA LEU A 92 -11.71 2.37 -23.56
C LEU A 92 -12.60 1.55 -22.64
N ALA A 93 -12.11 1.25 -21.44
CA ALA A 93 -12.85 0.61 -20.36
C ALA A 93 -13.28 1.64 -19.29
N ALA A 94 -14.26 1.28 -18.47
CA ALA A 94 -14.78 2.12 -17.40
C ALA A 94 -14.96 1.31 -16.12
N ASN A 95 -14.73 1.93 -14.97
CA ASN A 95 -15.25 1.49 -13.68
C ASN A 95 -16.12 2.60 -13.07
N GLU A 96 -16.48 2.50 -11.79
CA GLU A 96 -17.35 3.47 -11.11
C GLU A 96 -16.74 4.85 -10.87
N SER A 97 -15.40 4.99 -10.93
CA SER A 97 -14.69 6.25 -10.64
C SER A 97 -13.78 6.79 -11.77
N HIS A 98 -13.37 5.96 -12.72
CA HIS A 98 -12.38 6.26 -13.75
C HIS A 98 -12.68 5.59 -15.10
N LEU A 99 -12.13 6.17 -16.18
CA LEU A 99 -11.98 5.46 -17.44
C LEU A 99 -10.53 4.98 -17.60
N LEU A 100 -10.36 3.76 -18.07
CA LEU A 100 -9.08 3.24 -18.54
C LEU A 100 -9.04 3.38 -20.07
N ALA A 101 -8.16 4.21 -20.57
CA ALA A 101 -7.93 4.41 -22.00
C ALA A 101 -6.57 3.83 -22.39
N GLN A 102 -6.55 2.84 -23.27
CA GLN A 102 -5.32 2.40 -23.92
C GLN A 102 -5.14 3.22 -25.20
N ILE A 103 -4.28 4.23 -25.15
CA ILE A 103 -4.13 5.23 -26.22
C ILE A 103 -2.67 5.61 -26.43
N ASP A 104 -2.31 6.11 -27.60
CA ASP A 104 -0.97 6.65 -27.84
C ASP A 104 -0.86 8.12 -27.38
N PHE A 105 0.35 8.68 -27.48
CA PHE A 105 0.60 10.04 -27.03
C PHE A 105 -0.20 11.10 -27.80
N PHE A 106 -0.42 10.91 -29.10
CA PHE A 106 -1.15 11.87 -29.93
C PHE A 106 -2.65 11.80 -29.66
N ASP A 107 -3.17 10.61 -29.40
CA ASP A 107 -4.53 10.41 -28.90
C ASP A 107 -4.71 11.08 -27.52
N MET A 108 -3.72 11.01 -26.62
CA MET A 108 -3.74 11.76 -25.37
C MET A 108 -3.81 13.28 -25.59
N LEU A 109 -3.02 13.83 -26.53
CA LEU A 109 -3.09 15.26 -26.87
C LEU A 109 -4.48 15.67 -27.38
N ARG A 110 -5.14 14.81 -28.16
CA ARG A 110 -6.52 15.02 -28.64
C ARG A 110 -7.57 15.05 -27.52
N LEU A 111 -7.23 14.62 -26.31
CA LEU A 111 -8.10 14.73 -25.14
C LEU A 111 -7.90 16.03 -24.36
N LEU A 112 -6.84 16.81 -24.61
CA LEU A 112 -6.63 18.09 -23.92
C LEU A 112 -7.81 19.07 -24.06
N PRO A 113 -8.51 19.18 -25.21
CA PRO A 113 -9.71 20.01 -25.33
C PRO A 113 -10.83 19.70 -24.33
N LEU A 114 -10.86 18.50 -23.75
CA LEU A 114 -11.86 18.11 -22.76
C LEU A 114 -11.59 18.66 -21.35
N THR A 115 -10.55 19.47 -21.17
CA THR A 115 -10.02 19.86 -19.86
C THR A 115 -10.22 21.34 -19.57
N ALA A 116 -10.31 21.70 -18.29
CA ALA A 116 -10.50 23.10 -17.87
C ALA A 116 -9.32 23.99 -18.28
N TRP A 117 -8.11 23.40 -18.34
CA TRP A 117 -6.90 24.08 -18.83
C TRP A 117 -7.05 24.54 -20.26
N TRP A 118 -7.43 23.66 -21.18
CA TRP A 118 -7.58 24.03 -22.58
C TRP A 118 -8.63 25.12 -22.76
N HIS A 119 -9.73 25.01 -22.01
CA HIS A 119 -10.77 26.02 -22.01
C HIS A 119 -10.21 27.40 -21.60
N ARG A 120 -9.48 27.47 -20.48
CA ARG A 120 -8.95 28.71 -19.92
C ARG A 120 -7.78 29.29 -20.71
N GLU A 121 -6.86 28.44 -21.16
CA GLU A 121 -5.56 28.85 -21.68
C GLU A 121 -5.48 28.89 -23.21
N VAL A 122 -6.41 28.22 -23.91
CA VAL A 122 -6.42 28.15 -25.37
C VAL A 122 -7.73 28.68 -25.93
N ARG A 123 -8.86 28.11 -25.53
CA ARG A 123 -10.18 28.45 -26.10
C ARG A 123 -10.60 29.89 -25.80
N MET A 124 -10.59 30.30 -24.53
CA MET A 124 -10.99 31.66 -24.13
C MET A 124 -10.09 32.75 -24.74
N PRO A 125 -8.74 32.64 -24.73
CA PRO A 125 -7.88 33.64 -25.35
C PRO A 125 -7.99 33.71 -26.88
N MET A 126 -8.43 32.63 -27.53
CA MET A 126 -8.63 32.58 -28.99
C MET A 126 -10.04 32.98 -29.43
N ALA A 127 -11.02 33.10 -28.53
CA ALA A 127 -12.42 33.33 -28.86
C ALA A 127 -12.69 34.61 -29.69
N GLY A 128 -11.85 35.65 -29.53
CA GLY A 128 -11.96 36.92 -30.26
C GLY A 128 -11.31 36.94 -31.64
N MET A 129 -10.70 35.84 -32.09
CA MET A 129 -10.03 35.77 -33.40
C MET A 129 -11.00 35.53 -34.56
N PRO A 130 -10.86 36.23 -35.70
CA PRO A 130 -11.64 35.92 -36.89
C PRO A 130 -11.28 34.54 -37.45
N TRP A 131 -12.27 33.65 -37.61
CA TRP A 131 -12.07 32.26 -38.07
C TRP A 131 -12.33 32.03 -39.57
N THR A 132 -11.99 33.00 -40.41
CA THR A 132 -12.18 32.91 -41.86
C THR A 132 -11.24 31.86 -42.49
N PRO A 133 -11.51 31.33 -43.70
CA PRO A 133 -10.58 30.44 -44.40
C PRO A 133 -9.18 31.02 -44.59
N ALA A 134 -9.04 32.34 -44.68
CA ALA A 134 -7.75 33.02 -44.78
C ALA A 134 -7.04 33.07 -43.42
N ALA A 135 -7.75 33.46 -42.35
CA ALA A 135 -7.20 33.52 -41.00
C ALA A 135 -6.80 32.13 -40.47
N ARG A 136 -7.61 31.09 -40.72
CA ARG A 136 -7.27 29.70 -40.40
C ARG A 136 -5.98 29.25 -41.10
N ARG A 137 -5.84 29.57 -42.39
CA ARG A 137 -4.61 29.24 -43.15
C ARG A 137 -3.40 29.99 -42.59
N ALA A 138 -3.55 31.27 -42.24
CA ALA A 138 -2.47 32.05 -41.64
C ALA A 138 -2.05 31.51 -40.26
N LEU A 139 -3.00 31.12 -39.41
CA LEU A 139 -2.73 30.52 -38.09
C LEU A 139 -2.08 29.14 -38.22
N ALA A 140 -2.57 28.30 -39.14
CA ALA A 140 -1.96 27.00 -39.45
C ALA A 140 -0.50 27.19 -39.88
N LEU A 141 -0.25 28.06 -40.87
CA LEU A 141 1.11 28.36 -41.35
C LEU A 141 2.01 28.94 -40.25
N SER A 142 1.44 29.70 -39.31
CA SER A 142 2.19 30.25 -38.17
C SER A 142 2.63 29.15 -37.20
N LEU A 143 1.77 28.15 -36.93
CA LEU A 143 2.03 27.10 -35.95
C LEU A 143 2.74 25.86 -36.55
N THR A 144 2.55 25.54 -37.83
CA THR A 144 3.12 24.33 -38.47
C THR A 144 4.12 24.65 -39.58
N GLY A 145 4.39 25.93 -39.85
CA GLY A 145 5.31 26.37 -40.89
C GLY A 145 6.78 26.00 -40.60
N ASP A 146 7.53 25.79 -41.68
CA ASP A 146 8.94 25.34 -41.65
C ASP A 146 9.84 26.23 -40.79
N ALA A 147 9.56 27.53 -40.76
CA ALA A 147 10.31 28.50 -39.96
C ALA A 147 10.14 28.27 -38.44
N LEU A 148 8.92 28.00 -37.97
CA LEU A 148 8.68 27.71 -36.55
C LEU A 148 9.18 26.31 -36.19
N VAL A 149 8.95 25.31 -37.05
CA VAL A 149 9.44 23.94 -36.86
C VAL A 149 10.96 23.90 -36.70
N ARG A 150 11.69 24.61 -37.57
CA ARG A 150 13.15 24.71 -37.49
C ARG A 150 13.59 25.44 -36.22
N TRP A 151 12.96 26.58 -35.93
CA TRP A 151 13.29 27.38 -34.74
C TRP A 151 13.02 26.62 -33.44
N LEU A 152 11.92 25.88 -33.34
CA LEU A 152 11.59 25.06 -32.18
C LEU A 152 12.67 24.01 -31.95
N GLY A 153 13.08 23.32 -33.02
CA GLY A 153 14.15 22.33 -32.96
C GLY A 153 15.49 22.91 -32.50
N GLU A 154 15.91 24.03 -33.08
CA GLU A 154 17.12 24.76 -32.68
C GLU A 154 17.04 25.24 -31.23
N SER A 155 15.88 25.76 -30.82
CA SER A 155 15.64 26.25 -29.46
C SER A 155 15.71 25.12 -28.45
N VAL A 156 15.08 23.98 -28.71
CA VAL A 156 15.14 22.81 -27.82
C VAL A 156 16.59 22.33 -27.70
N LEU A 157 17.32 22.17 -28.81
CA LEU A 157 18.72 21.73 -28.77
C LEU A 157 19.62 22.70 -27.98
N ALA A 158 19.41 24.00 -28.12
CA ALA A 158 20.15 25.01 -27.36
C ALA A 158 19.87 24.93 -25.84
N HIS A 159 18.65 24.54 -25.43
CA HIS A 159 18.28 24.44 -24.02
C HIS A 159 18.67 23.11 -23.38
N VAL A 160 18.72 22.02 -24.15
CA VAL A 160 19.12 20.69 -23.67
C VAL A 160 20.64 20.58 -23.45
N GLY A 161 21.44 21.44 -24.10
CA GLY A 161 22.91 21.37 -24.07
C GLY A 161 23.62 21.85 -22.78
N SER A 162 22.93 22.48 -21.83
CA SER A 162 23.55 22.88 -20.54
C SER A 162 22.53 23.12 -19.42
N GLU A 163 22.95 22.97 -18.16
CA GLU A 163 22.10 23.16 -16.98
C GLU A 163 21.53 24.59 -16.86
N ALA A 164 22.33 25.60 -17.21
CA ALA A 164 21.89 27.00 -17.20
C ALA A 164 20.86 27.31 -18.30
N ALA A 165 20.94 26.62 -19.44
CA ALA A 165 19.95 26.74 -20.50
C ALA A 165 18.67 25.97 -20.17
N LEU A 166 18.78 24.82 -19.51
CA LEU A 166 17.67 24.02 -19.01
C LEU A 166 16.74 24.79 -18.07
N ALA A 167 17.30 25.64 -17.19
CA ALA A 167 16.53 26.47 -16.26
C ALA A 167 15.60 27.48 -16.97
N ARG A 168 15.86 27.81 -18.24
CA ARG A 168 15.06 28.72 -19.06
C ARG A 168 14.18 28.01 -20.09
N PHE A 169 14.06 26.68 -20.01
CA PHE A 169 13.31 25.89 -21.00
C PHE A 169 11.84 26.33 -21.15
N LYS A 170 11.20 26.78 -20.06
CA LYS A 170 9.82 27.29 -20.06
C LYS A 170 9.63 28.58 -20.87
N ASP A 171 10.71 29.31 -21.14
CA ASP A 171 10.68 30.58 -21.87
C ASP A 171 10.54 30.39 -23.38
N ILE A 172 10.65 29.16 -23.91
CA ILE A 172 10.53 28.86 -25.34
C ILE A 172 9.17 29.36 -25.86
N GLY A 173 8.07 29.00 -25.21
CA GLY A 173 6.72 29.39 -25.60
C GLY A 173 6.46 30.88 -25.44
N TYR A 174 7.00 31.50 -24.38
CA TYR A 174 6.94 32.95 -24.19
C TYR A 174 7.69 33.70 -25.30
N THR A 175 8.87 33.18 -25.67
CA THR A 175 9.70 33.72 -26.76
C THR A 175 8.98 33.56 -28.09
N ALA A 176 8.35 32.40 -28.35
CA ALA A 176 7.54 32.17 -29.54
C ALA A 176 6.37 33.15 -29.62
N ALA A 177 5.65 33.36 -28.51
CA ALA A 177 4.55 34.33 -28.43
C ALA A 177 4.99 35.75 -28.83
N ARG A 178 6.16 36.20 -28.36
CA ARG A 178 6.67 37.55 -28.66
C ARG A 178 7.29 37.69 -30.05
N THR A 179 8.00 36.68 -30.53
CA THR A 179 8.86 36.81 -31.71
C THR A 179 8.29 36.16 -32.96
N ARG A 180 7.40 35.18 -32.82
CA ARG A 180 6.83 34.39 -33.93
C ARG A 180 5.34 34.66 -34.13
N PHE A 181 4.64 35.04 -33.07
CA PHE A 181 3.20 35.36 -33.11
C PHE A 181 2.91 36.86 -32.91
N GLY A 182 3.90 37.74 -33.09
CA GLY A 182 3.77 39.18 -32.86
C GLY A 182 2.77 39.91 -33.77
N GLY A 183 2.31 39.28 -34.86
CA GLY A 183 1.23 39.79 -35.71
C GLY A 183 -0.19 39.43 -35.23
N LEU A 184 -0.31 38.69 -34.12
CA LEU A 184 -1.59 38.27 -33.53
C LEU A 184 -1.90 39.10 -32.28
N ALA A 185 -3.19 39.14 -31.89
CA ALA A 185 -3.58 39.71 -30.60
C ALA A 185 -2.84 39.01 -29.44
N ALA A 186 -2.36 39.77 -28.47
CA ALA A 186 -1.51 39.27 -27.39
C ALA A 186 -2.07 38.02 -26.66
N PRO A 187 -3.37 37.92 -26.31
CA PRO A 187 -3.92 36.73 -25.67
C PRO A 187 -3.82 35.47 -26.54
N ALA A 188 -4.04 35.61 -27.85
CA ALA A 188 -4.00 34.50 -28.78
C ALA A 188 -2.56 34.09 -29.14
N GLY A 189 -1.64 35.07 -29.23
CA GLY A 189 -0.21 34.80 -29.33
C GLY A 189 0.33 34.03 -28.12
N GLN A 190 -0.16 34.35 -26.91
CA GLN A 190 0.16 33.62 -25.68
C GLN A 190 -0.42 32.21 -25.67
N ALA A 191 -1.67 32.01 -26.11
CA ALA A 191 -2.27 30.68 -26.24
C ALA A 191 -1.45 29.77 -27.18
N LEU A 192 -1.06 30.27 -28.34
CA LEU A 192 -0.18 29.52 -29.26
C LEU A 192 1.20 29.29 -28.66
N GLY A 193 1.75 30.24 -27.90
CA GLY A 193 2.99 30.07 -27.14
C GLY A 193 2.92 28.91 -26.14
N ARG A 194 1.79 28.73 -25.44
CA ARG A 194 1.57 27.59 -24.54
C ARG A 194 1.57 26.25 -25.28
N LEU A 195 0.96 26.19 -26.47
CA LEU A 195 1.00 24.99 -27.33
C LEU A 195 2.41 24.69 -27.85
N VAL A 196 3.18 25.73 -28.21
CA VAL A 196 4.59 25.59 -28.59
C VAL A 196 5.42 25.02 -27.44
N ASN A 197 5.12 25.38 -26.21
CA ASN A 197 5.78 24.81 -25.05
C ASN A 197 5.43 23.31 -24.84
N VAL A 198 4.18 22.89 -25.07
CA VAL A 198 3.80 21.47 -25.08
C VAL A 198 4.57 20.71 -26.16
N ALA A 199 4.71 21.31 -27.36
CA ALA A 199 5.53 20.76 -28.44
C ALA A 199 7.03 20.71 -28.09
N ALA A 200 7.57 21.74 -27.44
CA ALA A 200 8.95 21.78 -26.98
C ALA A 200 9.25 20.62 -26.02
N GLN A 201 8.34 20.36 -25.08
CA GLN A 201 8.45 19.27 -24.13
C GLN A 201 8.43 17.90 -24.81
N TYR A 202 7.55 17.70 -25.80
CA TYR A 202 7.56 16.49 -26.64
C TYR A 202 8.89 16.30 -27.37
N VAL A 203 9.37 17.32 -28.07
CA VAL A 203 10.61 17.27 -28.85
C VAL A 203 11.82 17.01 -27.96
N ALA A 204 11.89 17.64 -26.80
CA ALA A 204 12.95 17.40 -25.82
C ALA A 204 12.92 15.96 -25.28
N LEU A 205 11.74 15.40 -24.99
CA LEU A 205 11.61 14.01 -24.55
C LEU A 205 11.94 13.00 -25.65
N THR A 206 11.60 13.30 -26.90
CA THR A 206 12.00 12.48 -28.04
C THR A 206 13.50 12.46 -28.23
N LEU A 207 14.18 13.59 -28.01
CA LEU A 207 15.65 13.67 -28.04
C LEU A 207 16.32 12.83 -26.95
N LEU A 208 15.71 12.73 -25.78
CA LEU A 208 16.21 11.93 -24.66
C LEU A 208 16.09 10.41 -24.90
N GLY A 209 15.20 9.97 -25.80
CA GLY A 209 15.03 8.57 -26.18
C GLY A 209 15.91 8.08 -27.33
N LEU A 210 16.80 8.94 -27.87
CA LEU A 210 17.70 8.58 -28.96
C LEU A 210 19.01 7.99 -28.41
N HIS A 211 19.49 6.86 -28.96
CA HIS A 211 20.80 6.29 -28.61
C HIS A 211 21.92 6.91 -29.46
N ASP A 212 23.12 7.09 -28.90
CA ASP A 212 24.30 7.67 -29.58
C ASP A 212 24.61 7.03 -30.95
N ASP A 213 24.37 5.73 -31.11
CA ASP A 213 24.66 4.98 -32.35
C ASP A 213 23.56 5.08 -33.43
N SER A 214 22.47 5.81 -33.18
CA SER A 214 21.26 5.75 -34.03
C SER A 214 21.33 6.61 -35.31
N PHE A 215 22.35 7.44 -35.50
CA PHE A 215 22.37 8.41 -36.60
C PHE A 215 23.71 8.55 -37.33
N PRO A 216 23.69 8.70 -38.67
CA PRO A 216 24.82 9.27 -39.39
C PRO A 216 24.96 10.78 -39.07
N PRO A 217 26.18 11.35 -39.15
CA PRO A 217 26.40 12.78 -38.89
C PRO A 217 25.49 13.65 -39.78
N GLY A 218 24.64 14.48 -39.15
CA GLY A 218 23.67 15.39 -39.81
C GLY A 218 22.20 14.95 -39.78
N GLY A 219 21.86 13.76 -39.27
CA GLY A 219 20.47 13.24 -39.21
C GLY A 219 19.57 13.83 -38.11
N LEU A 220 20.17 14.36 -37.04
CA LEU A 220 19.45 14.82 -35.83
C LEU A 220 18.48 15.97 -36.11
N MET A 221 18.93 17.01 -36.81
CA MET A 221 18.09 18.18 -37.13
C MET A 221 16.88 17.81 -37.99
N ARG A 222 17.05 16.87 -38.92
CA ARG A 222 15.95 16.37 -39.77
C ARG A 222 14.91 15.64 -38.92
N ARG A 223 15.35 14.81 -37.97
CA ARG A 223 14.45 14.10 -37.07
C ARG A 223 13.72 15.06 -36.13
N VAL A 224 14.44 15.99 -35.49
CA VAL A 224 13.85 17.01 -34.61
C VAL A 224 12.78 17.83 -35.34
N ALA A 225 13.04 18.22 -36.59
CA ALA A 225 12.06 18.93 -37.41
C ALA A 225 10.83 18.07 -37.73
N GLN A 226 11.01 16.78 -38.03
CA GLN A 226 9.90 15.84 -38.27
C GLN A 226 9.02 15.68 -37.02
N GLU A 227 9.63 15.51 -35.85
CA GLU A 227 8.90 15.34 -34.58
C GLU A 227 8.21 16.62 -34.13
N SER A 228 8.89 17.77 -34.29
CA SER A 228 8.32 19.10 -34.03
C SER A 228 7.07 19.34 -34.89
N ARG A 229 7.15 19.02 -36.19
CA ARG A 229 6.02 19.17 -37.11
C ARG A 229 4.84 18.31 -36.68
N LYS A 230 5.09 17.04 -36.38
CA LYS A 230 4.05 16.07 -36.02
C LYS A 230 3.24 16.48 -34.78
N VAL A 231 3.92 16.94 -33.72
CA VAL A 231 3.23 17.40 -32.51
C VAL A 231 2.49 18.72 -32.75
N LEU A 232 3.07 19.67 -33.50
CA LEU A 232 2.44 20.96 -33.81
C LEU A 232 1.20 20.79 -34.70
N GLU A 233 1.23 19.87 -35.67
CA GLU A 233 0.07 19.52 -36.49
C GLU A 233 -1.04 18.88 -35.66
N THR A 234 -0.70 18.00 -34.72
CA THR A 234 -1.69 17.39 -33.81
C THR A 234 -2.35 18.45 -32.91
N LEU A 235 -1.57 19.38 -32.36
CA LEU A 235 -2.11 20.48 -31.55
C LEU A 235 -2.95 21.46 -32.38
N TRP A 236 -2.55 21.72 -33.64
CA TRP A 236 -3.34 22.51 -34.57
C TRP A 236 -4.70 21.87 -34.87
N ASP A 237 -4.73 20.56 -35.12
CA ASP A 237 -5.97 19.83 -35.32
C ASP A 237 -6.88 19.95 -34.09
N CYS A 238 -6.32 19.87 -32.87
CA CYS A 238 -7.10 20.07 -31.64
C CYS A 238 -7.74 21.46 -31.56
N VAL A 239 -7.01 22.53 -31.92
CA VAL A 239 -7.53 23.90 -31.97
C VAL A 239 -8.62 24.04 -33.03
N ARG A 240 -8.40 23.47 -34.22
CA ARG A 240 -9.37 23.50 -35.31
C ARG A 240 -10.68 22.82 -34.93
N ASP A 241 -10.58 21.63 -34.36
CA ASP A 241 -11.72 20.78 -34.06
C ASP A 241 -12.49 21.32 -32.84
N ASP A 242 -11.80 21.88 -31.84
CA ASP A 242 -12.45 22.58 -30.71
C ASP A 242 -13.23 23.83 -31.14
N HIS A 243 -12.68 24.62 -32.08
CA HIS A 243 -13.42 25.75 -32.65
C HIS A 243 -14.62 25.28 -33.49
N ALA A 244 -14.52 24.15 -34.21
CA ALA A 244 -15.64 23.60 -34.97
C ALA A 244 -16.78 23.10 -34.04
N GLU A 245 -16.44 22.46 -32.92
CA GLU A 245 -17.41 22.02 -31.91
C GLU A 245 -18.10 23.20 -31.21
N ALA A 246 -17.38 24.28 -30.93
CA ALA A 246 -17.96 25.50 -30.36
C ALA A 246 -19.00 26.19 -31.27
N ALA A 247 -18.93 25.94 -32.58
CA ALA A 247 -19.83 26.51 -33.59
C ALA A 247 -21.03 25.60 -33.94
N ALA A 248 -21.09 24.38 -33.41
CA ALA A 248 -22.17 23.43 -33.69
C ALA A 248 -23.37 23.63 -32.75
N PRO A 249 -24.62 23.65 -33.25
CA PRO A 249 -25.81 23.71 -32.39
C PRO A 249 -25.95 22.40 -31.60
N VAL A 250 -26.18 22.49 -30.28
CA VAL A 250 -26.33 21.33 -29.39
C VAL A 250 -27.61 20.55 -29.75
N ALA A 251 -27.46 19.35 -30.29
CA ALA A 251 -28.57 18.46 -30.64
C ALA A 251 -28.78 17.38 -29.57
N GLY A 252 -29.94 17.40 -28.88
CA GLY A 252 -30.48 16.24 -28.16
C GLY A 252 -30.87 16.44 -26.69
N THR A 253 -32.17 16.27 -26.43
CA THR A 253 -32.88 16.07 -25.13
C THR A 253 -32.67 17.10 -24.03
N THR A 254 -33.28 18.28 -24.20
CA THR A 254 -33.45 19.32 -23.18
C THR A 254 -34.92 19.41 -22.72
N ALA A 255 -35.53 18.27 -22.38
CA ALA A 255 -36.88 18.29 -21.81
C ALA A 255 -36.79 18.74 -20.34
N GLY A 256 -37.04 20.03 -20.07
CA GLY A 256 -37.13 20.61 -18.73
C GLY A 256 -35.92 21.40 -18.22
N MET A 257 -34.86 21.57 -19.03
CA MET A 257 -33.68 22.37 -18.67
C MET A 257 -33.76 23.77 -19.28
N THR A 258 -33.41 24.81 -18.52
CA THR A 258 -33.40 26.19 -19.05
C THR A 258 -32.20 26.38 -20.01
N ALA A 259 -32.25 27.40 -20.88
CA ALA A 259 -31.12 27.74 -21.74
C ALA A 259 -29.82 28.03 -20.95
N GLY A 260 -29.96 28.48 -19.68
CA GLY A 260 -28.85 28.64 -18.75
C GLY A 260 -28.28 27.31 -18.23
N ASP A 261 -29.13 26.32 -17.97
CA ASP A 261 -28.70 24.99 -17.50
C ASP A 261 -28.00 24.18 -18.59
N VAL A 262 -28.43 24.32 -19.85
CA VAL A 262 -27.80 23.68 -21.01
C VAL A 262 -26.45 24.33 -21.32
N ALA A 263 -26.35 25.66 -21.19
CA ALA A 263 -25.08 26.37 -21.29
C ALA A 263 -24.13 26.04 -20.13
N ALA A 264 -24.64 25.86 -18.91
CA ALA A 264 -23.87 25.47 -17.74
C ALA A 264 -23.37 24.01 -17.82
N ALA A 265 -24.20 23.07 -18.29
CA ALA A 265 -23.82 21.68 -18.50
C ALA A 265 -22.82 21.50 -19.67
N ALA A 266 -22.92 22.32 -20.72
CA ALA A 266 -21.96 22.37 -21.83
C ALA A 266 -20.64 23.08 -21.46
N ALA A 267 -20.61 23.86 -20.37
CA ALA A 267 -19.43 24.59 -19.90
C ALA A 267 -18.51 23.76 -18.98
N ILE A 268 -18.95 22.59 -18.50
CA ILE A 268 -18.13 21.76 -17.61
C ILE A 268 -17.18 20.91 -18.46
N SER A 269 -15.88 21.24 -18.43
CA SER A 269 -14.82 20.40 -18.98
C SER A 269 -14.85 19.00 -18.31
N PRO A 270 -15.20 17.93 -19.04
CA PRO A 270 -15.52 16.64 -18.42
C PRO A 270 -14.29 15.88 -17.91
N LEU A 271 -13.08 16.21 -18.38
CA LEU A 271 -11.82 15.56 -18.01
C LEU A 271 -11.06 16.43 -17.02
N TRP A 272 -10.86 15.92 -15.81
CA TRP A 272 -10.07 16.60 -14.77
C TRP A 272 -8.58 16.28 -14.89
N ARG A 273 -8.23 14.99 -15.02
CA ARG A 273 -6.83 14.56 -15.02
C ARG A 273 -6.59 13.26 -15.81
N ILE A 274 -5.39 13.13 -16.36
CA ILE A 274 -4.81 11.99 -17.05
C ILE A 274 -3.61 11.51 -16.22
N SER A 275 -3.68 10.26 -15.75
CA SER A 275 -2.66 9.62 -14.90
C SER A 275 -2.22 8.29 -15.53
N VAL A 276 -1.05 7.76 -15.14
CA VAL A 276 -0.58 6.45 -15.63
C VAL A 276 -1.44 5.33 -15.02
N ASN A 277 -1.83 4.34 -15.84
CA ASN A 277 -2.29 3.05 -15.32
C ASN A 277 -1.07 2.23 -14.89
N ARG A 278 -0.69 2.35 -13.61
CA ARG A 278 0.55 1.77 -13.10
C ARG A 278 0.44 0.23 -13.06
N PRO A 279 1.49 -0.51 -13.46
CA PRO A 279 1.54 -1.94 -13.20
C PRO A 279 1.51 -2.18 -11.68
N ALA A 280 0.70 -3.12 -11.25
CA ALA A 280 0.76 -3.62 -9.88
C ALA A 280 1.95 -4.57 -9.77
N GLU A 281 2.94 -4.20 -8.96
CA GLU A 281 4.11 -5.03 -8.68
C GLU A 281 3.96 -5.75 -7.32
N HIS A 282 4.59 -6.91 -7.21
CA HIS A 282 4.65 -7.69 -5.98
C HIS A 282 5.42 -6.93 -4.88
N ALA A 283 5.02 -7.20 -3.64
CA ALA A 283 5.31 -6.34 -2.50
C ALA A 283 6.60 -6.74 -1.75
N VAL A 284 7.68 -5.96 -1.87
CA VAL A 284 8.94 -6.17 -1.12
C VAL A 284 9.08 -5.19 0.08
N PHE A 285 9.40 -5.74 1.28
CA PHE A 285 9.83 -5.25 2.63
C PHE A 285 9.72 -3.79 3.14
N ALA A 286 9.00 -2.88 2.48
CA ALA A 286 9.00 -1.46 2.86
C ALA A 286 8.41 -1.13 4.25
N SER A 287 7.56 -1.97 4.84
CA SER A 287 6.86 -1.66 6.09
C SER A 287 7.80 -1.46 7.29
N ARG A 288 8.95 -2.14 7.32
CA ARG A 288 9.99 -1.95 8.36
C ARG A 288 10.63 -0.57 8.33
N LYS A 289 10.88 -0.05 7.12
CA LYS A 289 11.42 1.29 6.91
C LYS A 289 10.40 2.35 7.30
N THR A 290 9.13 2.11 7.00
CA THR A 290 8.03 3.01 7.34
C THR A 290 7.92 3.25 8.84
N VAL A 291 8.15 2.22 9.66
CA VAL A 291 8.19 2.35 11.13
C VAL A 291 9.60 2.61 11.69
N LYS A 292 10.60 2.82 10.81
CA LYS A 292 12.01 3.06 11.14
C LYS A 292 12.66 1.99 12.02
N ALA A 293 12.18 0.74 11.94
CA ALA A 293 12.74 -0.37 12.71
C ALA A 293 14.15 -0.73 12.24
N ASP A 294 14.42 -0.64 10.94
CA ASP A 294 15.75 -0.88 10.38
C ASP A 294 16.79 0.12 10.90
N ALA A 295 16.44 1.40 10.97
CA ALA A 295 17.29 2.44 11.55
C ALA A 295 17.49 2.20 13.05
N ALA A 296 16.44 1.89 13.80
CA ALA A 296 16.51 1.63 15.24
C ALA A 296 17.43 0.43 15.56
N ILE A 297 17.27 -0.70 14.87
CA ILE A 297 18.10 -1.89 15.05
C ILE A 297 19.58 -1.57 14.80
N ARG A 298 19.88 -0.80 13.74
CA ARG A 298 21.26 -0.42 13.40
C ARG A 298 21.89 0.53 14.41
N VAL A 299 21.14 1.51 14.89
CA VAL A 299 21.64 2.53 15.83
C VAL A 299 21.83 1.96 17.24
N PHE A 300 20.92 1.10 17.69
CA PHE A 300 20.90 0.61 19.07
C PHE A 300 21.41 -0.83 19.24
N ASP A 301 21.80 -1.49 18.15
CA ASP A 301 22.23 -2.91 18.10
C ASP A 301 21.31 -3.84 18.90
N THR A 302 20.01 -3.75 18.64
CA THR A 302 18.98 -4.55 19.29
C THR A 302 18.14 -5.29 18.27
N GLY A 303 17.69 -6.50 18.57
CA GLY A 303 16.88 -7.31 17.68
C GLY A 303 15.78 -8.11 18.38
N GLY A 304 15.48 -7.83 19.65
CA GLY A 304 14.51 -8.59 20.44
C GLY A 304 15.10 -9.71 21.29
N GLN A 305 16.43 -9.79 21.41
CA GLN A 305 17.10 -10.78 22.26
C GLN A 305 16.64 -10.65 23.73
N GLY A 306 16.47 -11.79 24.41
CA GLY A 306 15.99 -11.85 25.80
C GLY A 306 14.49 -11.54 25.97
N VAL A 307 13.79 -11.20 24.89
CA VAL A 307 12.35 -10.96 24.90
C VAL A 307 11.64 -12.15 24.28
N ARG A 308 10.60 -12.60 24.97
CA ARG A 308 9.63 -13.60 24.51
C ARG A 308 8.26 -12.98 24.32
N TRP A 309 7.65 -13.22 23.16
CA TRP A 309 6.34 -12.70 22.77
C TRP A 309 5.39 -13.84 22.41
N ALA A 310 4.18 -13.85 22.96
CA ALA A 310 3.18 -14.82 22.57
C ALA A 310 2.36 -14.34 21.37
N VAL A 311 2.03 -15.25 20.46
CA VAL A 311 1.13 -15.02 19.34
C VAL A 311 -0.11 -15.87 19.59
N ILE A 312 -1.24 -15.23 19.89
CA ILE A 312 -2.53 -15.90 20.07
C ILE A 312 -3.27 -15.80 18.73
N ASP A 313 -3.27 -16.88 17.96
CA ASP A 313 -3.76 -16.90 16.57
C ASP A 313 -4.12 -18.33 16.10
N SER A 314 -4.20 -18.55 14.79
CA SER A 314 -4.39 -19.83 14.09
C SER A 314 -3.17 -20.75 14.10
N GLY A 315 -2.03 -20.22 14.51
CA GLY A 315 -0.80 -20.95 14.79
C GLY A 315 0.39 -20.53 13.96
N VAL A 316 1.58 -20.80 14.50
CA VAL A 316 2.87 -20.47 13.91
C VAL A 316 3.57 -21.74 13.45
N ASP A 317 3.99 -21.81 12.19
CA ASP A 317 4.76 -22.95 11.70
C ASP A 317 6.22 -22.85 12.18
N ALA A 318 6.53 -23.50 13.31
CA ALA A 318 7.88 -23.56 13.87
C ALA A 318 8.94 -24.16 12.91
N ARG A 319 8.51 -24.90 11.89
CA ARG A 319 9.39 -25.45 10.84
C ARG A 319 9.81 -24.41 9.81
N HIS A 320 9.23 -23.21 9.84
CA HIS A 320 9.53 -22.17 8.87
C HIS A 320 10.96 -21.64 9.09
N PRO A 321 11.86 -21.66 8.08
CA PRO A 321 13.28 -21.32 8.27
C PRO A 321 13.53 -19.87 8.71
N ALA A 322 12.61 -18.95 8.42
CA ALA A 322 12.67 -17.59 8.96
C ALA A 322 12.66 -17.49 10.49
N PHE A 323 12.21 -18.53 11.19
CA PHE A 323 12.21 -18.58 12.66
C PHE A 323 13.38 -19.37 13.22
N PHE A 324 14.33 -19.81 12.40
CA PHE A 324 15.50 -20.57 12.85
C PHE A 324 16.32 -19.82 13.92
N ASP A 325 16.68 -20.47 15.03
CA ASP A 325 17.56 -19.90 16.06
C ASP A 325 19.05 -20.14 15.75
N PRO A 326 19.84 -19.09 15.41
CA PRO A 326 21.27 -19.23 15.13
C PRO A 326 22.08 -19.86 16.26
N LEU A 327 21.63 -19.72 17.51
CA LEU A 327 22.34 -20.26 18.67
C LEU A 327 22.20 -21.79 18.81
N LYS A 328 21.24 -22.39 18.09
CA LYS A 328 20.94 -23.83 18.15
C LYS A 328 21.62 -24.65 17.04
N LEU A 329 22.56 -24.06 16.30
CA LEU A 329 23.19 -24.70 15.15
C LEU A 329 24.71 -24.56 15.16
N ASP A 330 25.36 -25.70 15.06
CA ASP A 330 26.77 -25.82 14.67
C ASP A 330 26.82 -26.31 13.22
N GLY A 331 27.04 -25.41 12.24
CA GLY A 331 27.19 -25.74 10.82
C GLY A 331 26.07 -25.19 9.89
N PRO A 332 25.88 -25.75 8.68
CA PRO A 332 24.86 -25.31 7.73
C PRO A 332 23.45 -25.70 8.20
N LEU A 333 22.45 -24.84 7.96
CA LEU A 333 21.09 -25.06 8.43
C LEU A 333 20.48 -26.32 7.76
N PRO A 334 20.11 -27.37 8.52
CA PRO A 334 19.53 -28.58 7.95
C PRO A 334 18.08 -28.32 7.56
N VAL A 335 17.87 -27.98 6.29
CA VAL A 335 16.55 -27.77 5.71
C VAL A 335 16.22 -28.91 4.75
N ARG A 336 15.04 -29.51 4.91
CA ARG A 336 14.48 -30.54 4.04
C ARG A 336 13.14 -30.06 3.51
N ASP A 337 12.93 -30.14 2.20
CA ASP A 337 11.72 -29.66 1.52
C ASP A 337 11.36 -28.19 1.88
N GLY A 338 12.38 -27.35 2.08
CA GLY A 338 12.20 -25.94 2.43
C GLY A 338 11.87 -25.67 3.90
N LEU A 339 11.91 -26.69 4.77
CA LEU A 339 11.55 -26.61 6.20
C LEU A 339 12.68 -27.09 7.13
N ILE A 340 12.75 -26.50 8.33
CA ILE A 340 13.65 -26.94 9.42
C ILE A 340 12.93 -27.86 10.42
N ALA A 341 13.70 -28.57 11.25
CA ALA A 341 13.14 -29.24 12.41
C ALA A 341 12.61 -28.21 13.43
N PRO A 342 11.40 -28.40 14.02
CA PRO A 342 10.81 -27.45 14.96
C PRO A 342 11.71 -27.09 16.14
N ARG A 343 12.44 -28.06 16.71
CA ARG A 343 13.38 -27.83 17.83
C ARG A 343 14.47 -26.77 17.56
N LEU A 344 14.79 -26.52 16.29
CA LEU A 344 15.78 -25.50 15.88
C LEU A 344 15.17 -24.10 15.78
N SER A 345 13.87 -23.94 16.05
CA SER A 345 13.16 -22.67 15.93
C SER A 345 13.31 -21.79 17.17
N ARG A 346 13.14 -20.48 16.97
CA ARG A 346 12.86 -19.46 17.99
C ARG A 346 11.38 -19.47 18.40
N VAL A 347 10.52 -20.19 17.69
CA VAL A 347 9.21 -20.59 18.23
C VAL A 347 9.49 -21.64 19.29
N VAL A 348 9.56 -21.22 20.55
CA VAL A 348 10.10 -22.05 21.63
C VAL A 348 9.12 -23.13 22.08
N ARG A 349 7.82 -22.90 21.86
CA ARG A 349 6.75 -23.82 22.26
C ARG A 349 5.46 -23.52 21.52
N THR A 350 4.63 -24.56 21.36
CA THR A 350 3.31 -24.49 20.75
C THR A 350 2.27 -25.16 21.64
N LEU A 351 1.19 -24.45 21.94
CA LEU A 351 0.05 -24.96 22.73
C LEU A 351 -1.26 -24.78 21.93
N ASP A 352 -2.10 -25.81 21.92
CA ASP A 352 -3.35 -25.85 21.15
C ASP A 352 -4.58 -25.70 22.05
N PHE A 353 -5.03 -24.46 22.23
CA PHE A 353 -6.18 -24.09 23.07
C PHE A 353 -7.53 -24.46 22.44
N THR A 354 -7.58 -24.88 21.17
CA THR A 354 -8.80 -25.44 20.58
C THR A 354 -9.26 -26.72 21.30
N ARG A 355 -8.33 -27.39 22.01
CA ARG A 355 -8.59 -28.60 22.79
C ARG A 355 -9.09 -28.33 24.20
N LEU A 356 -8.96 -27.09 24.70
CA LEU A 356 -9.19 -26.76 26.10
C LEU A 356 -10.61 -27.14 26.53
N SER A 357 -11.62 -26.79 25.73
CA SER A 357 -13.02 -27.07 26.03
C SER A 357 -13.34 -28.56 26.09
N ALA A 358 -12.68 -29.38 25.27
CA ALA A 358 -12.81 -30.84 25.32
C ALA A 358 -12.18 -31.38 26.61
N ILE A 359 -10.93 -31.00 26.89
CA ILE A 359 -10.17 -31.44 28.07
C ILE A 359 -10.91 -31.11 29.37
N THR A 360 -11.35 -29.86 29.53
CA THR A 360 -12.00 -29.41 30.77
C THR A 360 -13.43 -29.92 30.94
N SER A 361 -14.03 -30.49 29.87
CA SER A 361 -15.36 -31.13 29.93
C SER A 361 -15.29 -32.66 30.03
N GLY A 362 -14.10 -33.24 30.19
CA GLY A 362 -13.93 -34.69 30.25
C GLY A 362 -14.02 -35.39 28.89
N ARG A 363 -14.08 -34.64 27.78
CA ARG A 363 -14.12 -35.17 26.41
C ARG A 363 -12.71 -35.32 25.85
N LEU A 364 -12.46 -36.45 25.18
CA LEU A 364 -11.18 -36.64 24.52
C LEU A 364 -11.06 -35.69 23.31
N PRO A 365 -10.04 -34.82 23.24
CA PRO A 365 -9.82 -34.01 22.05
C PRO A 365 -9.44 -34.91 20.85
N PRO A 366 -9.70 -34.47 19.61
CA PRO A 366 -9.31 -35.21 18.42
C PRO A 366 -7.80 -35.43 18.40
N MET A 367 -7.38 -36.70 18.35
CA MET A 367 -5.97 -37.09 18.33
C MET A 367 -5.35 -36.79 16.95
N PRO A 368 -4.11 -36.26 16.89
CA PRO A 368 -3.39 -36.14 15.63
C PRO A 368 -3.21 -37.52 14.98
N LYS A 369 -3.47 -37.62 13.67
CA LYS A 369 -3.24 -38.85 12.91
C LYS A 369 -1.76 -39.23 12.99
N GLY A 370 -1.44 -40.39 13.56
CA GLY A 370 -0.10 -41.00 13.48
C GLY A 370 0.72 -41.12 14.76
N LYS A 371 0.20 -40.86 15.97
CA LYS A 371 1.02 -40.99 17.20
C LYS A 371 0.91 -42.32 17.94
N ARG A 372 2.09 -42.90 18.24
CA ARG A 372 2.42 -43.58 19.52
C ARG A 372 2.67 -42.49 20.57
N GLY A 373 1.67 -42.19 21.40
CA GLY A 373 1.78 -41.38 22.61
C GLY A 373 1.38 -42.21 23.84
N PRO A 374 1.14 -41.61 25.03
CA PRO A 374 0.40 -42.31 26.08
C PRO A 374 -0.85 -42.95 25.46
N GLY A 375 -1.09 -44.22 25.75
CA GLY A 375 -2.20 -44.95 25.14
C GLY A 375 -3.50 -44.18 25.30
N GLU A 376 -4.44 -44.27 24.36
CA GLU A 376 -5.72 -43.55 24.42
C GLU A 376 -6.43 -43.72 25.79
N ALA A 377 -6.23 -44.87 26.43
CA ALA A 377 -6.68 -45.17 27.78
C ALA A 377 -6.06 -44.26 28.86
N GLU A 378 -4.75 -44.03 28.83
CA GLU A 378 -4.05 -43.15 29.77
C GLU A 378 -4.49 -41.69 29.57
N LEU A 379 -4.63 -41.25 28.32
CA LEU A 379 -5.14 -39.91 28.02
C LEU A 379 -6.57 -39.72 28.54
N ARG A 380 -7.44 -40.71 28.31
CA ARG A 380 -8.82 -40.73 28.81
C ARG A 380 -8.86 -40.68 30.33
N GLN A 381 -7.97 -41.40 31.01
CA GLN A 381 -7.86 -41.36 32.47
C GLN A 381 -7.45 -39.98 32.99
N ARG A 382 -6.45 -39.33 32.36
CA ARG A 382 -6.02 -37.97 32.74
C ARG A 382 -7.14 -36.94 32.54
N VAL A 383 -7.81 -36.98 31.40
CA VAL A 383 -8.95 -36.08 31.10
C VAL A 383 -10.11 -36.30 32.06
N ALA A 384 -10.41 -37.56 32.42
CA ALA A 384 -11.43 -37.87 33.42
C ALA A 384 -11.07 -37.34 34.81
N ALA A 385 -9.80 -37.45 35.22
CA ALA A 385 -9.33 -36.91 36.50
C ALA A 385 -9.47 -35.38 36.57
N ILE A 386 -9.13 -34.66 35.49
CA ILE A 386 -9.33 -33.21 35.42
C ILE A 386 -10.82 -32.85 35.54
N ALA A 387 -11.69 -33.56 34.84
CA ALA A 387 -13.13 -33.31 34.91
C ALA A 387 -13.70 -33.60 36.31
N ASP A 388 -13.22 -34.67 36.97
CA ASP A 388 -13.58 -35.01 38.35
C ASP A 388 -13.12 -33.90 39.31
N ASP A 389 -11.88 -33.44 39.17
CA ASP A 389 -11.33 -32.33 39.97
C ASP A 389 -12.20 -31.07 39.87
N LEU A 390 -12.55 -30.67 38.65
CA LEU A 390 -13.40 -29.51 38.39
C LEU A 390 -14.82 -29.70 38.95
N SER A 391 -15.37 -30.91 38.89
CA SER A 391 -16.71 -31.22 39.43
C SER A 391 -16.77 -31.10 40.96
N HIS A 392 -15.63 -31.26 41.64
CA HIS A 392 -15.47 -31.04 43.08
C HIS A 392 -15.13 -29.58 43.45
N GLY A 393 -15.18 -28.65 42.48
CA GLY A 393 -14.93 -27.23 42.72
C GLY A 393 -13.44 -26.86 42.88
N ARG A 394 -12.52 -27.74 42.49
CA ARG A 394 -11.08 -27.40 42.45
C ARG A 394 -10.82 -26.38 41.34
N ILE A 395 -9.87 -25.48 41.56
CA ILE A 395 -9.42 -24.52 40.54
C ILE A 395 -8.66 -25.22 39.42
N ILE A 396 -8.60 -24.60 38.24
CA ILE A 396 -7.83 -25.11 37.10
C ILE A 396 -6.34 -25.22 37.49
N ASP A 397 -5.80 -26.43 37.41
CA ASP A 397 -4.37 -26.68 37.51
C ASP A 397 -3.74 -26.76 36.11
N TRP A 398 -3.08 -25.67 35.72
CA TRP A 398 -2.41 -25.58 34.43
C TRP A 398 -1.24 -26.56 34.29
N SER A 399 -0.63 -27.03 35.38
CA SER A 399 0.48 -28.00 35.30
C SER A 399 0.04 -29.36 34.76
N VAL A 400 -1.24 -29.72 34.94
CA VAL A 400 -1.83 -30.96 34.44
C VAL A 400 -2.43 -30.77 33.04
N ILE A 401 -2.97 -29.58 32.74
CA ILE A 401 -3.58 -29.27 31.44
C ILE A 401 -2.53 -28.97 30.37
N GLU A 402 -1.48 -28.23 30.70
CA GLU A 402 -0.47 -27.77 29.74
C GLU A 402 0.13 -28.92 28.90
N PRO A 403 0.53 -30.08 29.47
CA PRO A 403 1.01 -31.23 28.69
C PRO A 403 -0.01 -31.78 27.68
N LEU A 404 -1.32 -31.57 27.90
CA LEU A 404 -2.40 -32.02 27.01
C LEU A 404 -2.65 -31.03 25.86
N LEU A 405 -2.25 -29.77 26.03
CA LEU A 405 -2.29 -28.73 25.00
C LEU A 405 -1.02 -28.73 24.13
N ASP A 406 0.08 -29.26 24.65
CA ASP A 406 1.40 -29.20 24.02
C ASP A 406 1.47 -29.93 22.66
N ILE A 407 2.02 -29.23 21.67
CA ILE A 407 2.46 -29.81 20.40
C ILE A 407 3.98 -29.89 20.44
N SER A 408 4.49 -31.10 20.67
CA SER A 408 5.93 -31.35 20.81
C SER A 408 6.72 -30.92 19.57
N HIS A 409 7.88 -30.29 19.82
CA HIS A 409 8.87 -29.88 18.83
C HIS A 409 10.05 -30.85 18.71
N ASP A 410 10.17 -31.80 19.64
CA ASP A 410 11.32 -32.70 19.76
C ASP A 410 11.34 -33.77 18.67
N ASP A 411 10.17 -34.31 18.36
CA ASP A 411 9.98 -35.32 17.32
C ASP A 411 9.25 -34.69 16.12
N PRO A 412 9.94 -34.47 14.98
CA PRO A 412 9.32 -33.92 13.77
C PRO A 412 8.13 -34.72 13.24
N ALA A 413 8.06 -36.04 13.49
CA ALA A 413 6.93 -36.86 13.09
C ALA A 413 5.67 -36.59 13.94
N GLN A 414 5.85 -35.97 15.11
CA GLN A 414 4.81 -35.67 16.07
C GLN A 414 4.33 -34.21 16.02
N TYR A 415 5.07 -33.36 15.34
CA TYR A 415 4.74 -31.95 15.20
C TYR A 415 3.56 -31.76 14.25
N VAL A 416 2.54 -31.03 14.70
CA VAL A 416 1.36 -30.71 13.90
C VAL A 416 1.47 -29.27 13.40
N PRO A 417 1.63 -29.03 12.09
CA PRO A 417 1.68 -27.68 11.55
C PRO A 417 0.32 -26.98 11.66
N PRO A 418 0.30 -25.64 11.69
CA PRO A 418 -0.96 -24.89 11.69
C PRO A 418 -1.72 -25.12 10.38
N GLY A 419 -3.06 -25.17 10.47
CA GLY A 419 -3.92 -25.29 9.29
C GLY A 419 -4.17 -23.96 8.58
N GLY A 420 -4.07 -22.83 9.30
CA GLY A 420 -4.22 -21.49 8.76
C GLY A 420 -2.88 -20.79 8.49
N SER A 421 -2.88 -19.87 7.53
CA SER A 421 -1.69 -19.07 7.19
C SER A 421 -1.53 -17.80 8.03
N HIS A 422 -2.60 -17.33 8.66
CA HIS A 422 -2.66 -16.03 9.33
C HIS A 422 -1.66 -15.90 10.49
N GLY A 423 -1.60 -16.87 11.40
CA GLY A 423 -0.73 -16.79 12.58
C GLY A 423 0.76 -16.83 12.23
N THR A 424 1.13 -17.61 11.22
CA THR A 424 2.50 -17.64 10.70
C THR A 424 2.88 -16.31 10.04
N HIS A 425 1.92 -15.65 9.38
CA HIS A 425 2.13 -14.32 8.77
C HIS A 425 2.34 -13.24 9.83
N VAL A 426 1.48 -13.23 10.84
CA VAL A 426 1.59 -12.35 12.01
C VAL A 426 2.94 -12.53 12.72
N ALA A 427 3.32 -13.77 13.02
CA ALA A 427 4.61 -14.09 13.65
C ALA A 427 5.81 -13.65 12.81
N GLY A 428 5.72 -13.75 11.48
CA GLY A 428 6.77 -13.29 10.57
C GLY A 428 7.00 -11.79 10.63
N ILE A 429 5.94 -10.99 10.75
CA ILE A 429 6.05 -9.53 10.89
C ILE A 429 6.77 -9.18 12.19
N ILE A 430 6.45 -9.89 13.27
CA ILE A 430 7.11 -9.69 14.57
C ILE A 430 8.58 -10.09 14.48
N GLY A 431 8.88 -11.30 14.01
CA GLY A 431 10.15 -11.94 14.33
C GLY A 431 10.84 -12.75 13.24
N ALA A 432 10.46 -12.62 11.97
CA ALA A 432 11.20 -13.28 10.89
C ALA A 432 12.67 -12.80 10.84
N GLY A 433 13.58 -13.73 10.56
CA GLY A 433 14.99 -13.46 10.33
C GLY A 433 15.51 -14.51 9.35
N TRP A 434 15.48 -14.19 8.07
CA TRP A 434 15.64 -15.14 6.97
C TRP A 434 16.61 -14.60 5.90
N PRO A 435 17.91 -14.90 6.03
CA PRO A 435 18.89 -14.55 5.00
C PRO A 435 18.88 -15.56 3.85
N SER A 436 18.98 -15.10 2.61
CA SER A 436 19.05 -15.94 1.40
C SER A 436 20.29 -16.85 1.37
N SER A 437 21.38 -16.43 2.02
CA SER A 437 22.63 -17.19 2.13
C SER A 437 22.42 -18.58 2.73
N VAL A 438 21.44 -18.73 3.63
CA VAL A 438 21.07 -20.00 4.26
C VAL A 438 20.54 -21.03 3.26
N TYR A 439 19.93 -20.57 2.17
CA TYR A 439 19.39 -21.41 1.11
C TYR A 439 20.42 -21.69 0.01
N LEU A 440 21.28 -20.70 -0.28
CA LEU A 440 22.36 -20.82 -1.25
C LEU A 440 23.51 -21.72 -0.75
N ALA A 441 23.72 -21.81 0.56
CA ALA A 441 24.79 -22.63 1.16
C ALA A 441 24.48 -24.15 1.20
N ARG A 442 23.41 -24.62 0.55
CA ARG A 442 23.01 -26.03 0.57
C ARG A 442 23.73 -26.86 -0.49
N PRO A 443 23.94 -28.17 -0.25
CA PRO A 443 24.45 -29.10 -1.27
C PRO A 443 23.56 -29.13 -2.52
N ASP A 444 22.24 -29.11 -2.31
CA ASP A 444 21.22 -29.01 -3.38
C ASP A 444 20.40 -27.71 -3.17
N PRO A 445 20.66 -26.65 -3.95
CA PRO A 445 19.95 -25.39 -3.82
C PRO A 445 18.48 -25.55 -4.21
N MET A 446 17.57 -25.19 -3.31
CA MET A 446 16.14 -25.06 -3.64
C MET A 446 15.87 -23.69 -4.26
N PRO A 447 14.84 -23.55 -5.13
CA PRO A 447 14.41 -22.24 -5.62
C PRO A 447 14.09 -21.32 -4.44
N LEU A 448 14.68 -20.12 -4.42
CA LEU A 448 14.32 -19.08 -3.47
C LEU A 448 12.88 -18.61 -3.78
N PRO A 449 12.04 -18.35 -2.76
CA PRO A 449 10.83 -17.55 -2.96
C PRO A 449 11.18 -16.24 -3.67
N SER A 450 10.34 -15.78 -4.60
CA SER A 450 10.55 -14.57 -5.42
C SER A 450 11.04 -13.39 -4.60
N GLU A 451 10.34 -13.09 -3.51
CA GLU A 451 10.62 -11.94 -2.66
C GLU A 451 11.94 -12.10 -1.89
N LEU A 452 12.34 -13.32 -1.52
CA LEU A 452 13.64 -13.59 -0.91
C LEU A 452 14.78 -13.53 -1.95
N ALA A 453 14.52 -13.96 -3.18
CA ALA A 453 15.45 -13.86 -4.30
C ALA A 453 15.76 -12.40 -4.66
N GLU A 454 14.76 -11.52 -4.60
CA GLU A 454 14.89 -10.10 -4.90
C GLU A 454 15.58 -9.31 -3.79
N SER A 455 15.25 -9.59 -2.52
CA SER A 455 15.73 -8.81 -1.37
C SER A 455 17.06 -9.30 -0.80
N GLY A 456 17.39 -10.57 -0.97
CA GLY A 456 18.53 -11.20 -0.32
C GLY A 456 18.32 -11.52 1.16
N ASP A 457 17.40 -10.83 1.86
CA ASP A 457 16.98 -11.15 3.22
C ASP A 457 15.52 -10.74 3.52
N VAL A 458 14.80 -11.61 4.23
CA VAL A 458 13.49 -11.30 4.82
C VAL A 458 13.64 -11.19 6.31
N SER A 459 13.28 -10.05 6.88
CA SER A 459 13.33 -9.88 8.34
C SER A 459 12.10 -9.11 8.80
N GLY A 460 11.57 -9.50 9.96
CA GLY A 460 10.53 -8.81 10.72
C GLY A 460 11.12 -7.72 11.61
N ILE A 461 10.31 -7.18 12.52
CA ILE A 461 10.74 -6.06 13.37
C ILE A 461 11.79 -6.48 14.41
N CYS A 462 11.63 -7.65 15.03
CA CYS A 462 12.53 -8.23 16.03
C CYS A 462 13.08 -9.59 15.58
N PRO A 463 14.07 -9.65 14.68
CA PRO A 463 14.56 -10.92 14.12
C PRO A 463 15.22 -11.88 15.14
N ARG A 464 15.55 -11.43 16.36
CA ARG A 464 16.17 -12.22 17.43
C ARG A 464 15.20 -12.56 18.58
N ILE A 465 13.90 -12.30 18.43
CA ILE A 465 12.89 -12.56 19.45
C ILE A 465 12.54 -14.05 19.58
N GLU A 466 12.21 -14.47 20.79
CA GLU A 466 11.56 -15.76 21.03
C GLU A 466 10.05 -15.64 20.88
N LEU A 467 9.42 -16.62 20.26
CA LEU A 467 7.98 -16.66 20.03
C LEU A 467 7.33 -17.83 20.78
N LEU A 468 6.18 -17.58 21.38
CA LEU A 468 5.31 -18.60 21.98
C LEU A 468 4.03 -18.70 21.14
N ASP A 469 3.77 -19.87 20.55
CA ASP A 469 2.62 -20.12 19.69
C ASP A 469 1.42 -20.63 20.50
N LEU A 470 0.35 -19.84 20.60
CA LEU A 470 -0.88 -20.17 21.33
C LEU A 470 -2.04 -20.24 20.33
N ARG A 471 -2.42 -21.46 19.94
CA ARG A 471 -3.41 -21.68 18.88
C ARG A 471 -4.82 -21.67 19.42
N ILE A 472 -5.66 -20.79 18.89
CA ILE A 472 -7.07 -20.65 19.27
C ILE A 472 -8.04 -20.94 18.12
N PHE A 473 -7.54 -21.01 16.88
CA PHE A 473 -8.32 -21.41 15.71
C PHE A 473 -7.91 -22.80 15.23
N ASP A 474 -8.89 -23.60 14.87
CA ASP A 474 -8.67 -24.89 14.23
C ASP A 474 -8.29 -24.75 12.74
N ALA A 475 -8.08 -25.88 12.06
CA ALA A 475 -7.74 -25.90 10.64
C ALA A 475 -8.83 -25.36 9.70
N GLN A 476 -10.05 -25.16 10.20
CA GLN A 476 -11.17 -24.55 9.48
C GLN A 476 -11.34 -23.07 9.82
N GLY A 477 -10.44 -22.49 10.62
CA GLY A 477 -10.52 -21.11 11.06
C GLY A 477 -11.59 -20.86 12.14
N ARG A 478 -12.09 -21.91 12.79
CA ARG A 478 -13.06 -21.81 13.88
C ARG A 478 -12.34 -21.67 15.21
N GLY A 479 -12.74 -20.70 16.00
CA GLY A 479 -12.24 -20.43 17.34
C GLY A 479 -13.32 -19.79 18.18
N ASP A 480 -13.17 -19.84 19.50
CA ASP A 480 -14.15 -19.29 20.43
C ASP A 480 -13.47 -18.40 21.48
N GLU A 481 -14.28 -17.55 22.13
CA GLU A 481 -13.80 -16.66 23.19
C GLU A 481 -13.25 -17.46 24.39
N PHE A 482 -13.73 -18.69 24.61
CA PHE A 482 -13.26 -19.56 25.68
C PHE A 482 -11.77 -19.96 25.52
N GLY A 483 -11.36 -20.34 24.32
CA GLY A 483 -9.95 -20.63 24.00
C GLY A 483 -9.07 -19.39 24.14
N ILE A 484 -9.56 -18.21 23.74
CA ILE A 484 -8.84 -16.93 23.90
C ILE A 484 -8.62 -16.64 25.39
N LEU A 485 -9.67 -16.71 26.20
CA LEU A 485 -9.60 -16.51 27.64
C LEU A 485 -8.63 -17.50 28.29
N GLY A 486 -8.69 -18.77 27.90
CA GLY A 486 -7.75 -19.80 28.37
C GLY A 486 -6.31 -19.46 28.06
N ALA A 487 -6.01 -18.99 26.84
CA ALA A 487 -4.66 -18.59 26.44
C ALA A 487 -4.14 -17.39 27.27
N LEU A 488 -4.98 -16.37 27.50
CA LEU A 488 -4.63 -15.22 28.33
C LEU A 488 -4.36 -15.61 29.79
N GLN A 489 -5.22 -16.46 30.35
CA GLN A 489 -5.09 -16.96 31.72
C GLN A 489 -3.86 -17.83 31.90
N TYR A 490 -3.54 -18.68 30.91
CA TYR A 490 -2.33 -19.48 30.90
C TYR A 490 -1.07 -18.61 30.91
N VAL A 491 -1.01 -17.54 30.09
CA VAL A 491 0.14 -16.62 30.09
C VAL A 491 0.30 -15.95 31.46
N ARG A 492 -0.81 -15.52 32.09
CA ARG A 492 -0.77 -14.96 33.45
C ARG A 492 -0.23 -15.97 34.46
N TRP A 493 -0.74 -17.20 34.45
CA TRP A 493 -0.27 -18.28 35.32
C TRP A 493 1.21 -18.60 35.10
N LEU A 494 1.66 -18.67 33.84
CA LEU A 494 3.04 -18.97 33.49
C LEU A 494 4.03 -17.94 34.04
N ASN A 495 3.66 -16.66 34.00
CA ASN A 495 4.47 -15.59 34.56
C ASN A 495 4.43 -15.55 36.09
N GLN A 496 3.28 -15.85 36.71
CA GLN A 496 3.16 -15.91 38.17
C GLN A 496 3.88 -17.11 38.79
N SER A 497 3.99 -18.21 38.04
CA SER A 497 4.62 -19.45 38.49
C SER A 497 6.15 -19.46 38.36
N ARG A 498 6.76 -18.34 37.94
CA ARG A 498 8.21 -18.22 37.74
C ARG A 498 8.76 -17.00 38.44
N ASP A 499 10.02 -17.08 38.87
CA ASP A 499 10.72 -15.98 39.56
C ASP A 499 10.95 -14.76 38.67
N ARG A 500 10.92 -14.95 37.35
CA ARG A 500 11.07 -13.89 36.35
C ARG A 500 9.97 -14.01 35.31
N GLN A 501 9.54 -12.86 34.80
CA GLN A 501 8.59 -12.79 33.71
C GLN A 501 9.12 -13.59 32.51
N SER A 502 8.31 -14.56 32.06
CA SER A 502 8.66 -15.51 31.01
C SER A 502 8.15 -15.06 29.65
N VAL A 503 7.00 -14.38 29.64
CA VAL A 503 6.34 -13.80 28.47
C VAL A 503 6.13 -12.31 28.73
N HIS A 504 6.74 -11.47 27.90
CA HIS A 504 6.79 -10.02 28.13
C HIS A 504 5.64 -9.29 27.43
N GLY A 505 5.14 -9.85 26.33
CA GLY A 505 3.98 -9.34 25.64
C GLY A 505 3.27 -10.39 24.81
N ILE A 506 2.07 -10.04 24.38
CA ILE A 506 1.21 -10.86 23.51
C ILE A 506 0.72 -10.05 22.32
N ASN A 507 0.60 -10.70 21.17
CA ASN A 507 -0.05 -10.18 19.99
C ASN A 507 -1.39 -10.90 19.78
N LEU A 508 -2.47 -10.12 19.70
CA LEU A 508 -3.84 -10.56 19.45
C LEU A 508 -4.35 -9.95 18.14
N SER A 509 -4.07 -10.62 17.03
CA SER A 509 -4.58 -10.24 15.71
C SER A 509 -5.97 -10.85 15.47
N VAL A 510 -6.86 -10.69 16.44
CA VAL A 510 -8.22 -11.25 16.47
C VAL A 510 -9.25 -10.14 16.64
N ALA A 511 -10.43 -10.32 16.05
CA ALA A 511 -11.51 -9.36 16.11
C ALA A 511 -12.81 -10.06 16.54
N LEU A 512 -13.28 -9.79 17.75
CA LEU A 512 -14.62 -10.14 18.20
C LEU A 512 -15.53 -8.93 18.00
N ARG A 513 -16.63 -9.11 17.25
CA ARG A 513 -17.63 -8.05 17.12
C ARG A 513 -18.23 -7.77 18.48
N HIS A 514 -18.17 -6.51 18.90
CA HIS A 514 -18.71 -6.07 20.18
C HIS A 514 -20.24 -6.12 20.16
N ASP A 515 -20.86 -6.87 21.08
CA ASP A 515 -22.32 -6.89 21.26
C ASP A 515 -22.75 -5.86 22.31
N VAL A 516 -23.05 -4.65 21.82
CA VAL A 516 -23.48 -3.50 22.63
C VAL A 516 -24.75 -3.75 23.44
N ARG A 517 -25.57 -4.74 23.07
CA ARG A 517 -26.81 -5.07 23.81
C ARG A 517 -26.51 -5.80 25.12
N SER A 518 -25.37 -6.48 25.17
CA SER A 518 -25.02 -7.42 26.23
C SER A 518 -23.89 -6.90 27.11
N TYR A 519 -22.99 -6.08 26.56
CA TYR A 519 -21.81 -5.59 27.27
C TYR A 519 -21.59 -4.09 27.06
N ALA A 520 -21.21 -3.40 28.13
CA ALA A 520 -20.65 -2.06 28.01
C ALA A 520 -19.29 -2.12 27.27
N CYS A 521 -18.93 -1.02 26.61
CA CYS A 521 -17.71 -0.95 25.82
C CYS A 521 -16.46 -1.27 26.66
N GLY A 522 -15.61 -2.19 26.16
CA GLY A 522 -14.41 -2.64 26.88
C GLY A 522 -14.69 -3.54 28.09
N SER A 523 -15.94 -3.97 28.31
CA SER A 523 -16.34 -4.80 29.46
C SER A 523 -16.71 -6.24 29.07
N THR A 524 -16.40 -6.67 27.84
CA THR A 524 -16.53 -8.08 27.46
C THR A 524 -15.54 -8.95 28.24
N PRO A 525 -15.84 -10.25 28.42
CA PRO A 525 -14.94 -11.16 29.14
C PRO A 525 -13.50 -11.09 28.62
N VAL A 526 -13.31 -11.08 27.29
CA VAL A 526 -11.98 -10.96 26.70
C VAL A 526 -11.29 -9.63 27.05
N CYS A 527 -12.02 -8.51 27.06
CA CYS A 527 -11.45 -7.19 27.36
C CYS A 527 -11.01 -7.10 28.82
N VAL A 528 -11.87 -7.57 29.74
CA VAL A 528 -11.57 -7.60 31.17
C VAL A 528 -10.36 -8.49 31.45
N GLU A 529 -10.26 -9.64 30.78
CA GLU A 529 -9.12 -10.54 30.96
C GLU A 529 -7.82 -9.96 30.35
N CYS A 530 -7.91 -9.24 29.23
CA CYS A 530 -6.78 -8.49 28.69
C CYS A 530 -6.30 -7.41 29.66
N ASP A 531 -7.20 -6.60 30.22
CA ASP A 531 -6.84 -5.56 31.20
C ASP A 531 -6.21 -6.17 32.47
N ARG A 532 -6.69 -7.35 32.93
CA ARG A 532 -6.05 -8.10 34.02
C ARG A 532 -4.65 -8.60 33.67
N LEU A 533 -4.44 -9.06 32.43
CA LEU A 533 -3.14 -9.51 31.96
C LEU A 533 -2.17 -8.33 31.88
N VAL A 534 -2.62 -7.16 31.41
CA VAL A 534 -1.83 -5.92 31.44
C VAL A 534 -1.46 -5.54 32.86
N ALA A 535 -2.41 -5.59 33.80
CA ALA A 535 -2.15 -5.31 35.21
C ALA A 535 -1.13 -6.27 35.85
N SER A 536 -0.92 -7.46 35.28
CA SER A 536 0.12 -8.41 35.70
C SER A 536 1.52 -8.13 35.12
N GLY A 537 1.68 -7.05 34.35
CA GLY A 537 2.95 -6.62 33.78
C GLY A 537 3.20 -7.07 32.33
N VAL A 538 2.22 -7.68 31.66
CA VAL A 538 2.37 -8.17 30.28
C VAL A 538 1.83 -7.13 29.29
N ILE A 539 2.59 -6.82 28.24
CA ILE A 539 2.11 -5.92 27.19
C ILE A 539 1.09 -6.66 26.31
N VAL A 540 -0.09 -6.08 26.12
CA VAL A 540 -1.11 -6.64 25.23
C VAL A 540 -1.29 -5.72 24.02
N VAL A 541 -1.02 -6.24 22.82
CA VAL A 541 -1.23 -5.52 21.55
C VAL A 541 -2.34 -6.22 20.77
N ALA A 542 -3.35 -5.47 20.35
CA ALA A 542 -4.48 -6.01 19.60
C ALA A 542 -4.78 -5.21 18.32
N ALA A 543 -5.27 -5.91 17.30
CA ALA A 543 -5.79 -5.30 16.09
C ALA A 543 -7.08 -4.50 16.38
N ALA A 544 -7.26 -3.36 15.70
CA ALA A 544 -8.46 -2.53 15.85
C ALA A 544 -9.73 -3.19 15.26
N GLY A 545 -9.57 -4.08 14.29
CA GLY A 545 -10.66 -4.66 13.49
C GLY A 545 -10.69 -4.12 12.07
N ASN A 546 -11.41 -4.81 11.18
CA ASN A 546 -11.49 -4.48 9.76
C ASN A 546 -12.93 -4.05 9.36
N TYR A 547 -13.65 -3.38 10.25
CA TYR A 547 -15.05 -2.98 10.05
C TYR A 547 -15.22 -1.46 9.85
N GLY A 548 -14.15 -0.72 9.57
CA GLY A 548 -14.23 0.73 9.31
C GLY A 548 -15.09 1.06 8.10
N TYR A 549 -15.07 0.19 7.08
CA TYR A 549 -15.92 0.24 5.91
C TYR A 549 -16.76 -1.04 5.81
N ASP A 550 -18.08 -0.89 5.68
CA ASP A 550 -19.04 -2.00 5.63
C ASP A 550 -19.88 -1.89 4.35
N GLU A 551 -19.62 -2.76 3.37
CA GLU A 551 -20.29 -2.78 2.07
C GLU A 551 -21.80 -3.06 2.18
N ALA A 552 -22.21 -3.91 3.14
CA ALA A 552 -23.62 -4.21 3.35
C ALA A 552 -24.36 -2.99 3.93
N PHE A 553 -23.71 -2.28 4.86
CA PHE A 553 -24.26 -1.04 5.40
C PHE A 553 -24.31 0.09 4.35
N ALA A 554 -23.28 0.17 3.48
CA ALA A 554 -23.22 1.11 2.36
C ALA A 554 -24.34 0.86 1.32
N ALA A 555 -24.73 -0.40 1.10
CA ALA A 555 -25.81 -0.77 0.20
C ALA A 555 -27.20 -0.40 0.73
N GLU A 556 -27.38 -0.39 2.06
CA GLU A 556 -28.65 -0.06 2.71
C GLU A 556 -28.83 1.45 2.99
N HIS A 557 -27.73 2.23 3.03
CA HIS A 557 -27.75 3.65 3.38
C HIS A 557 -26.98 4.48 2.33
N MET A 558 -27.70 5.29 1.54
CA MET A 558 -27.09 6.18 0.53
C MET A 558 -26.05 7.12 1.17
N GLY A 559 -24.76 6.88 0.86
CA GLY A 559 -23.66 7.82 1.14
C GLY A 559 -22.81 7.56 2.39
N ALA A 560 -22.97 6.45 3.12
CA ALA A 560 -22.19 6.21 4.34
C ALA A 560 -21.72 4.76 4.50
N GLY A 561 -20.70 4.34 3.75
CA GLY A 561 -20.03 3.05 4.00
C GLY A 561 -19.07 3.08 5.21
N PHE A 562 -18.63 4.27 5.63
CA PHE A 562 -17.81 4.44 6.82
C PHE A 562 -18.66 4.46 8.08
N ARG A 563 -18.32 3.58 9.03
CA ARG A 563 -19.02 3.44 10.30
C ARG A 563 -18.15 3.96 11.45
N GLY A 564 -18.66 4.92 12.22
CA GLY A 564 -18.06 5.28 13.51
C GLY A 564 -18.21 4.16 14.54
N GLN A 565 -17.33 4.12 15.55
CA GLN A 565 -17.38 3.16 16.67
C GLN A 565 -17.23 1.69 16.21
N THR A 566 -16.28 1.43 15.32
CA THR A 566 -16.08 0.11 14.69
C THR A 566 -14.97 -0.72 15.31
N ILE A 567 -14.34 -0.22 16.38
CA ILE A 567 -13.30 -0.94 17.12
C ILE A 567 -13.88 -2.25 17.69
N THR A 568 -13.19 -3.35 17.43
CA THR A 568 -13.58 -4.69 17.89
C THR A 568 -12.94 -5.03 19.23
N ASP A 569 -13.47 -6.03 19.91
CA ASP A 569 -12.86 -6.57 21.12
C ASP A 569 -11.72 -7.55 20.72
N PRO A 570 -10.58 -7.57 21.44
CA PRO A 570 -10.27 -6.85 22.68
C PRO A 570 -9.74 -5.41 22.49
N GLY A 571 -9.77 -4.84 21.28
CA GLY A 571 -9.33 -3.48 21.00
C GLY A 571 -10.08 -2.37 21.75
N ASN A 572 -11.29 -2.63 22.26
CA ASN A 572 -12.00 -1.72 23.16
C ASN A 572 -11.52 -1.76 24.61
N ALA A 573 -10.64 -2.70 25.00
CA ALA A 573 -10.07 -2.73 26.34
C ALA A 573 -9.22 -1.49 26.63
N ARG A 574 -9.15 -1.05 27.89
CA ARG A 574 -8.52 0.23 28.25
C ARG A 574 -7.00 0.16 28.16
N ALA A 575 -6.43 -0.88 28.77
CA ALA A 575 -5.00 -1.03 28.96
C ALA A 575 -4.29 -1.56 27.71
N VAL A 576 -5.03 -2.29 26.86
CA VAL A 576 -4.54 -2.84 25.58
C VAL A 576 -4.03 -1.72 24.65
N ILE A 577 -2.95 -2.01 23.91
CA ILE A 577 -2.46 -1.19 22.80
C ILE A 577 -3.20 -1.62 21.53
N THR A 578 -4.17 -0.84 21.10
CA THR A 578 -5.03 -1.11 19.95
C THR A 578 -4.44 -0.44 18.72
N VAL A 579 -4.29 -1.21 17.63
CA VAL A 579 -3.53 -0.79 16.45
C VAL A 579 -4.42 -0.75 15.20
N GLY A 580 -4.51 0.43 14.58
CA GLY A 580 -5.14 0.61 13.26
C GLY A 580 -4.14 0.42 12.11
N ALA A 581 -4.66 0.32 10.88
CA ALA A 581 -3.87 0.01 9.69
C ALA A 581 -3.62 1.23 8.78
N THR A 582 -2.42 1.30 8.21
CA THR A 582 -2.05 2.23 7.14
C THR A 582 -1.48 1.50 5.94
N HIS A 583 -1.30 2.23 4.83
CA HIS A 583 -0.49 1.75 3.71
C HIS A 583 0.96 1.47 4.14
N ARG A 584 1.58 0.44 3.55
CA ARG A 584 2.92 -0.02 3.92
C ARG A 584 4.09 0.92 3.63
N THR A 585 4.01 1.72 2.58
CA THR A 585 5.14 2.55 2.09
C THR A 585 4.91 4.05 2.24
N ASP A 586 3.65 4.47 2.19
CA ASP A 586 3.31 5.88 2.03
C ASP A 586 2.07 6.22 2.88
N PRO A 587 2.19 6.06 4.21
CA PRO A 587 1.09 6.33 5.14
C PRO A 587 0.71 7.82 5.16
N TYR A 588 1.59 8.74 4.75
CA TYR A 588 1.25 10.16 4.65
C TYR A 588 0.33 10.44 3.45
N ARG A 589 0.63 9.85 2.29
CA ARG A 589 -0.17 10.02 1.07
C ARG A 589 -1.48 9.26 1.12
N PHE A 590 -1.45 7.98 1.48
CA PHE A 590 -2.64 7.12 1.45
C PHE A 590 -3.45 7.20 2.75
N GLY A 591 -2.83 7.60 3.86
CA GLY A 591 -3.51 7.75 5.15
C GLY A 591 -3.84 6.41 5.81
N ILE A 592 -4.92 6.43 6.58
CA ILE A 592 -5.47 5.25 7.26
C ILE A 592 -6.19 4.38 6.23
N SER A 593 -5.95 3.07 6.27
CA SER A 593 -6.60 2.12 5.35
C SER A 593 -8.10 2.11 5.58
N TYR A 594 -8.89 2.12 4.50
CA TYR A 594 -10.35 2.29 4.56
C TYR A 594 -11.05 1.22 5.41
N PHE A 595 -10.54 -0.01 5.43
CA PHE A 595 -11.09 -1.09 6.24
C PHE A 595 -10.78 -0.95 7.73
N SER A 596 -9.77 -0.16 8.11
CA SER A 596 -9.32 -0.06 9.51
C SER A 596 -10.46 0.46 10.37
N SER A 597 -10.87 -0.36 11.34
CA SER A 597 -11.79 0.08 12.38
C SER A 597 -11.24 1.31 13.10
N HIS A 598 -12.14 2.22 13.43
CA HIS A 598 -11.80 3.49 14.04
C HIS A 598 -12.78 3.85 15.14
N GLY A 599 -12.30 4.65 16.08
CA GLY A 599 -13.08 5.10 17.22
C GLY A 599 -13.96 6.31 16.89
N PRO A 600 -14.33 7.10 17.92
CA PRO A 600 -14.13 6.78 19.33
C PRO A 600 -14.81 5.46 19.71
N THR A 601 -14.45 4.85 20.83
CA THR A 601 -15.18 3.70 21.37
C THR A 601 -16.61 4.11 21.78
N GLY A 602 -17.49 3.14 22.06
CA GLY A 602 -18.87 3.43 22.44
C GLY A 602 -19.02 4.29 23.72
N ASP A 603 -17.99 4.34 24.56
CA ASP A 603 -17.90 5.18 25.77
C ASP A 603 -17.02 6.44 25.58
N GLY A 604 -16.65 6.77 24.34
CA GLY A 604 -15.96 8.02 23.99
C GLY A 604 -14.43 8.00 24.13
N ARG A 605 -13.80 6.86 24.47
CA ARG A 605 -12.33 6.76 24.50
C ARG A 605 -11.76 6.82 23.09
N ILE A 606 -10.58 7.42 22.96
CA ILE A 606 -9.86 7.47 21.68
C ILE A 606 -9.17 6.13 21.45
N LYS A 607 -9.62 5.42 20.41
CA LYS A 607 -9.02 4.20 19.87
C LYS A 607 -9.05 4.30 18.33
N PRO A 608 -8.09 3.73 17.59
CA PRO A 608 -6.92 2.99 18.08
C PRO A 608 -5.95 3.89 18.88
N ASP A 609 -5.04 3.30 19.64
CA ASP A 609 -4.02 4.07 20.37
C ASP A 609 -2.96 4.64 19.43
N LEU A 610 -2.65 3.92 18.36
CA LEU A 610 -1.74 4.31 17.29
C LEU A 610 -1.96 3.44 16.05
N VAL A 611 -1.27 3.73 14.95
CA VAL A 611 -1.39 2.98 13.69
C VAL A 611 -0.06 2.44 13.19
N ALA A 612 -0.12 1.39 12.37
CA ALA A 612 1.04 0.77 11.75
C ALA A 612 0.70 0.22 10.34
N PRO A 613 1.71 -0.10 9.51
CA PRO A 613 1.50 -0.74 8.22
C PRO A 613 0.63 -2.00 8.30
N GLY A 614 -0.53 -1.99 7.62
CA GLY A 614 -1.45 -3.12 7.56
C GLY A 614 -1.93 -3.48 6.16
N GLU A 615 -1.53 -2.73 5.12
CA GLU A 615 -1.91 -3.00 3.73
C GLU A 615 -0.72 -3.52 2.90
N LYS A 616 -0.92 -4.60 2.15
CA LYS A 616 0.03 -5.27 1.26
C LYS A 616 1.28 -5.74 1.98
N ILE A 617 1.10 -6.25 3.20
CA ILE A 617 2.22 -6.69 4.05
C ILE A 617 2.65 -8.09 3.64
N THR A 618 3.88 -8.20 3.14
CA THR A 618 4.51 -9.49 2.82
C THR A 618 5.16 -10.07 4.07
N SER A 619 4.81 -11.30 4.41
CA SER A 619 5.36 -12.05 5.54
C SER A 619 5.29 -13.55 5.30
N THR A 620 5.75 -14.33 6.28
CA THR A 620 5.88 -15.79 6.24
C THR A 620 4.53 -16.51 6.25
N VAL A 621 4.37 -17.55 5.45
CA VAL A 621 3.21 -18.45 5.52
C VAL A 621 3.68 -19.91 5.63
N PRO A 622 2.82 -20.85 6.09
CA PRO A 622 3.23 -22.24 6.25
C PRO A 622 3.78 -22.85 4.96
N GLY A 623 4.71 -23.80 5.11
CA GLY A 623 5.40 -24.42 3.97
C GLY A 623 6.68 -23.72 3.54
N GLY A 624 7.17 -22.76 4.31
CA GLY A 624 8.46 -22.11 4.05
C GLY A 624 8.40 -21.10 2.90
N THR A 625 7.27 -20.41 2.75
CA THR A 625 7.01 -19.44 1.67
C THR A 625 6.53 -18.09 2.23
N LEU A 626 6.29 -17.13 1.35
CA LEU A 626 5.86 -15.78 1.69
C LEU A 626 4.53 -15.48 1.00
N ALA A 627 3.72 -14.62 1.62
CA ALA A 627 2.52 -14.09 1.00
C ALA A 627 2.24 -12.65 1.45
N SER A 628 1.54 -11.90 0.62
CA SER A 628 1.02 -10.57 0.95
C SER A 628 -0.38 -10.66 1.54
N MET A 629 -0.63 -9.97 2.66
CA MET A 629 -1.95 -9.89 3.30
C MET A 629 -2.29 -8.45 3.70
N ASP A 630 -3.59 -8.18 3.82
CA ASP A 630 -4.17 -6.90 4.23
C ASP A 630 -4.98 -7.09 5.53
N GLY A 631 -4.84 -6.16 6.46
CA GLY A 631 -5.65 -6.11 7.68
C GLY A 631 -4.97 -5.40 8.85
N THR A 632 -5.78 -4.96 9.82
CA THR A 632 -5.26 -4.52 11.13
C THR A 632 -4.51 -5.64 11.87
N SER A 633 -4.82 -6.90 11.54
CA SER A 633 -4.06 -8.09 11.92
C SER A 633 -2.59 -8.06 11.53
N MET A 634 -2.22 -7.35 10.45
CA MET A 634 -0.83 -7.16 10.01
C MET A 634 -0.22 -5.89 10.61
N ALA A 635 -1.03 -4.92 11.05
CA ALA A 635 -0.57 -3.72 11.73
C ALA A 635 -0.16 -3.99 13.19
N ALA A 636 -0.98 -4.72 13.95
CA ALA A 636 -0.69 -5.10 15.35
C ALA A 636 0.71 -5.74 15.55
N PRO A 637 1.15 -6.72 14.74
CA PRO A 637 2.47 -7.33 14.92
C PRO A 637 3.64 -6.38 14.64
N HIS A 638 3.46 -5.30 13.86
CA HIS A 638 4.51 -4.27 13.75
C HIS A 638 4.73 -3.60 15.11
N VAL A 639 3.66 -3.23 15.81
CA VAL A 639 3.71 -2.57 17.12
C VAL A 639 4.21 -3.54 18.20
N SER A 640 3.77 -4.79 18.17
CA SER A 640 4.33 -5.87 19.01
C SER A 640 5.84 -5.98 18.86
N GLY A 641 6.32 -5.96 17.62
CA GLY A 641 7.75 -5.96 17.32
C GLY A 641 8.46 -4.70 17.86
N VAL A 642 7.90 -3.51 17.69
CA VAL A 642 8.54 -2.28 18.20
C VAL A 642 8.58 -2.26 19.73
N ALA A 643 7.51 -2.70 20.39
CA ALA A 643 7.48 -2.85 21.86
C ALA A 643 8.55 -3.84 22.34
N ALA A 644 8.73 -4.96 21.64
CA ALA A 644 9.78 -5.93 21.95
C ALA A 644 11.20 -5.38 21.71
N LEU A 645 11.43 -4.57 20.66
CA LEU A 645 12.72 -3.88 20.47
C LEU A 645 13.02 -2.93 21.63
N LEU A 646 12.01 -2.19 22.07
CA LEU A 646 12.11 -1.25 23.19
C LEU A 646 12.49 -1.99 24.49
N LEU A 647 11.82 -3.11 24.80
CA LEU A 647 12.13 -3.94 25.96
C LEU A 647 13.51 -4.58 25.88
N SER A 648 13.90 -5.10 24.71
CA SER A 648 15.20 -5.77 24.53
C SER A 648 16.37 -4.83 24.75
N ARG A 649 16.18 -3.53 24.48
CA ARG A 649 17.17 -2.50 24.76
C ARG A 649 17.09 -1.98 26.20
N ASN A 650 15.89 -1.86 26.74
CA ASN A 650 15.59 -1.22 28.03
C ASN A 650 14.86 -2.20 28.94
N ASN A 651 15.61 -3.15 29.51
CA ASN A 651 15.05 -4.25 30.30
C ASN A 651 14.31 -3.76 31.57
N GLU A 652 14.60 -2.55 32.05
CA GLU A 652 13.90 -1.90 33.15
C GLU A 652 12.41 -1.64 32.85
N LEU A 653 12.02 -1.60 31.58
CA LEU A 653 10.62 -1.45 31.15
C LEU A 653 9.84 -2.77 31.19
N MET A 654 10.51 -3.91 31.40
CA MET A 654 9.82 -5.19 31.59
C MET A 654 8.90 -5.12 32.81
N GLY A 655 7.67 -5.60 32.68
CA GLY A 655 6.65 -5.45 33.72
C GLY A 655 5.97 -4.08 33.77
N GLN A 656 6.32 -3.12 32.91
CA GLN A 656 5.74 -1.77 32.87
C GLN A 656 4.93 -1.47 31.59
N PRO A 657 3.85 -2.21 31.29
CA PRO A 657 3.15 -2.10 30.02
C PRO A 657 2.52 -0.73 29.78
N GLU A 658 2.01 -0.05 30.81
CA GLU A 658 1.44 1.31 30.69
C GLU A 658 2.51 2.35 30.32
N THR A 659 3.72 2.22 30.89
CA THR A 659 4.87 3.06 30.55
C THR A 659 5.26 2.84 29.09
N VAL A 660 5.34 1.57 28.65
CA VAL A 660 5.65 1.23 27.25
C VAL A 660 4.60 1.79 26.30
N LYS A 661 3.30 1.63 26.61
CA LYS A 661 2.21 2.22 25.83
C LYS A 661 2.36 3.73 25.71
N THR A 662 2.66 4.41 26.82
CA THR A 662 2.86 5.86 26.85
C THR A 662 4.04 6.29 25.97
N ILE A 663 5.17 5.59 26.05
CA ILE A 663 6.37 5.87 25.22
C ILE A 663 6.03 5.70 23.74
N LEU A 664 5.38 4.60 23.36
CA LEU A 664 5.03 4.31 21.96
C LEU A 664 4.07 5.37 21.40
N CYS A 665 3.04 5.73 22.15
CA CYS A 665 2.10 6.79 21.73
C CYS A 665 2.79 8.16 21.65
N ALA A 666 3.64 8.53 22.61
CA ALA A 666 4.35 9.81 22.59
C ALA A 666 5.43 9.89 21.48
N ALA A 667 5.98 8.75 21.06
CA ALA A 667 6.94 8.64 19.98
C ALA A 667 6.31 8.63 18.58
N ALA A 668 5.02 8.29 18.49
CA ALA A 668 4.31 8.14 17.22
C ALA A 668 4.41 9.40 16.35
N THR A 669 4.50 9.19 15.04
CA THR A 669 4.52 10.28 14.07
C THR A 669 3.11 10.62 13.63
N ASP A 670 2.68 11.84 13.91
CA ASP A 670 1.37 12.34 13.50
C ASP A 670 1.24 12.35 11.96
N LEU A 671 0.16 11.77 11.45
CA LEU A 671 -0.19 11.72 10.02
C LEU A 671 -1.13 12.87 9.60
N GLY A 672 -1.49 13.78 10.51
CA GLY A 672 -2.39 14.91 10.25
C GLY A 672 -3.85 14.49 10.04
N ARG A 673 -4.28 13.39 10.66
CA ARG A 673 -5.63 12.81 10.58
C ARG A 673 -6.40 12.98 11.88
N GLU A 674 -7.71 12.70 11.86
CA GLU A 674 -8.51 12.73 13.08
C GLU A 674 -8.03 11.67 14.09
N ARG A 675 -7.99 12.03 15.37
CA ARG A 675 -7.51 11.16 16.47
C ARG A 675 -8.26 9.82 16.54
N ALA A 676 -9.54 9.81 16.23
CA ALA A 676 -10.36 8.59 16.18
C ALA A 676 -9.87 7.57 15.13
N PHE A 677 -9.18 8.04 14.07
CA PHE A 677 -8.69 7.18 12.99
C PHE A 677 -7.22 6.79 13.18
N GLN A 678 -6.37 7.74 13.59
CA GLN A 678 -4.92 7.50 13.68
C GLN A 678 -4.39 7.27 15.10
N GLY A 679 -5.21 7.49 16.13
CA GLY A 679 -4.74 7.52 17.51
C GLY A 679 -3.65 8.57 17.70
N ALA A 680 -2.55 8.16 18.32
CA ALA A 680 -1.36 8.98 18.50
C ALA A 680 -0.60 9.29 17.19
N GLY A 681 -0.78 8.46 16.16
CA GLY A 681 -0.07 8.53 14.87
C GLY A 681 0.57 7.20 14.48
N LEU A 682 1.43 7.22 13.48
CA LEU A 682 2.19 6.06 13.00
C LEU A 682 3.30 5.68 13.98
N VAL A 683 3.39 4.40 14.35
CA VAL A 683 4.47 3.88 15.20
C VAL A 683 5.86 4.22 14.64
N ASP A 684 6.75 4.69 15.49
CA ASP A 684 8.13 5.07 15.14
C ASP A 684 9.12 4.41 16.11
N ALA A 685 9.76 3.34 15.65
CA ALA A 685 10.68 2.57 16.48
C ALA A 685 11.90 3.39 16.90
N LEU A 686 12.46 4.19 15.99
CA LEU A 686 13.67 4.96 16.28
C LEU A 686 13.39 6.02 17.34
N ARG A 687 12.29 6.77 17.20
CA ARG A 687 11.88 7.76 18.21
C ARG A 687 11.52 7.12 19.54
N ALA A 688 10.88 5.94 19.54
CA ALA A 688 10.54 5.23 20.77
C ALA A 688 11.80 4.87 21.57
N LEU A 689 12.83 4.32 20.90
CA LEU A 689 14.09 3.97 21.56
C LEU A 689 14.93 5.17 21.98
N GLN A 690 14.76 6.35 21.36
CA GLN A 690 15.44 7.60 21.75
C GLN A 690 14.81 8.31 22.95
N ARG A 691 13.60 7.93 23.35
CA ARG A 691 12.84 8.58 24.43
C ARG A 691 13.08 7.98 25.81
N VAL A 692 13.72 6.82 25.87
CA VAL A 692 14.20 6.18 27.11
C VAL A 692 15.65 6.60 27.29
#